data_AF-A0A0E3WQW1-F1
#
_entry.id   AF-A0A0E3WQW1-F1
#
_cell.length_a   1.000
_cell.length_b   1.000
_cell.length_c   1.000
_cell.angle_alpha   90.00
_cell.angle_beta   90.00
_cell.angle_gamma   90.00
#
_symmetry.space_group_name_H-M   'P 1'
#
loop_
_entity.id
_entity.type
_entity.pdbx_description
1 polymer ?
#
loop_
_entity_poly.entity_id
_entity_poly.type
_entity_poly.pdbx_seq_one_letter_code
_entity_poly.pdbx_strand_id
1 'polypeptide(L)'
;MLEWTGERYLPFIDPGVCGAEIHYEHLHRYAFAAQFVSGKKVLDLASGEGYGSYLLAKEANFVVGVDIDENAVKHASQKYQAENLNFVKGSICETPIKGEKEFDVIISFEAIEHIEEQEAFLSEVKRLLKDDGLFIVSSPNKTLYTDETGQQNPHHVKELYFHEFENLLRKYFSNTIFFGQEVCCGSNIWRLKQKGISKSLSFVIEKNDVNFDFVDEDSKDPLYYIAVASNYRAEKFEDLSSALVDKSHTLLNQGLAYIKELEEEMHKREYVISGYEEKISDYEEKTSDYEEKISHYKGKISIYEEKVSDYEEKINSLNSQISDLNKRSQELEHEIDEMKQSILYKIAMGFQTKFVERALPVNTRRRRTYDTCLLTGRTLINQGPSNLLTSQKKDQMQKKDASESSDREKIQDLRPDQTGINIDLYNNMKKSRLHELTAKYVRGKGIQVGPVYHELGITSNIDITYLNHTGQEQISQEQPEPENSVPAKPDKVIDIGCLDKYENEELNFCIVNKVTEKVKDPLEFLNCALRTLKPGGILFLIDSNNADSPETSDEKEEKTLSKEYPTEAILKQLNLQEPDLFTVLEDVEYNFEHEKKEAQEHVFIVEKGHFEKEITRLLKTSDGIINSKDIELDVIVPVYNAYEDTLKCLYSVLKNAGNFRTVLINDKSTDHRIKDLFTKLKPFESEKFVLLENPENKGFVKTVNRGMKFSEKDVILLNSDTIVTEGWTRKLKRCAYSDEKIGTVTPFTNNGTICSIPNFCENNEIPAGFTIEAFANFIEQISLKKYPEIPTAVGFCMYIKREALDKAGYFNEEAFGKGYGEENDFCMRVIRKGYKNVLCDDTFVFHKGEASFSASKAELIKKNLDTLSKMYPDYIPAVSKFINSNPLKEIHENIQLRIQTWDIQKKK
;
A
#
# COMPACT_ATOMS: atom_id res chain seq x y z
N MET A 1 -1.61 -30.77 30.37
CA MET A 1 -0.79 -29.82 31.14
C MET A 1 -1.56 -28.53 31.21
N LEU A 2 -1.47 -27.81 32.33
CA LEU A 2 -2.08 -26.48 32.46
C LEU A 2 -1.40 -25.50 31.50
N GLU A 3 -2.18 -24.58 30.94
CA GLU A 3 -1.70 -23.52 30.05
C GLU A 3 -1.22 -22.31 30.88
N TRP A 4 -0.17 -21.64 30.39
CA TRP A 4 0.32 -20.40 30.99
C TRP A 4 -0.51 -19.21 30.51
N THR A 5 -1.28 -18.61 31.41
CA THR A 5 -2.13 -17.44 31.13
C THR A 5 -1.62 -16.15 31.77
N GLY A 6 -0.58 -16.23 32.61
CA GLY A 6 -0.14 -15.13 33.48
C GLY A 6 -0.93 -15.00 34.78
N GLU A 7 -2.08 -15.64 34.90
CA GLU A 7 -2.91 -15.63 36.12
C GLU A 7 -2.27 -16.40 37.28
N ARG A 8 -1.51 -17.46 36.99
CA ARG A 8 -1.00 -18.40 37.99
C ARG A 8 0.41 -18.84 37.69
N TYR A 9 1.23 -18.92 38.73
CA TYR A 9 2.60 -19.41 38.60
C TYR A 9 2.66 -20.90 38.24
N LEU A 10 3.45 -21.24 37.21
CA LEU A 10 3.71 -22.61 36.75
C LEU A 10 5.22 -22.91 36.79
N PRO A 11 5.71 -23.77 37.71
CA PRO A 11 7.13 -24.01 37.92
C PRO A 11 7.91 -24.64 36.75
N PHE A 12 7.21 -25.14 35.73
CA PHE A 12 7.82 -25.83 34.59
C PHE A 12 7.86 -24.96 33.32
N ILE A 13 7.30 -23.75 33.36
CA ILE A 13 7.38 -22.81 32.24
C ILE A 13 8.81 -22.33 32.10
N ASP A 14 9.22 -22.13 30.85
CA ASP A 14 10.55 -21.61 30.55
C ASP A 14 10.67 -20.19 31.14
N PRO A 15 11.70 -19.92 31.97
CA PRO A 15 11.97 -18.59 32.49
C PRO A 15 12.06 -17.51 31.41
N GLY A 16 12.43 -17.85 30.18
CA GLY A 16 12.46 -16.89 29.06
C GLY A 16 11.08 -16.48 28.55
N VAL A 17 10.02 -17.19 28.96
CA VAL A 17 8.63 -16.91 28.57
C VAL A 17 7.88 -16.14 29.65
N CYS A 18 8.03 -16.51 30.93
CA CYS A 18 7.30 -15.88 32.04
C CYS A 18 8.12 -14.89 32.88
N GLY A 19 9.39 -14.66 32.52
CA GLY A 19 10.35 -13.98 33.39
C GLY A 19 10.96 -14.95 34.40
N ALA A 20 12.25 -14.81 34.71
CA ALA A 20 12.90 -15.66 35.71
C ALA A 20 12.43 -15.31 37.12
N GLU A 21 12.18 -14.04 37.40
CA GLU A 21 11.87 -13.43 38.69
C GLU A 21 10.73 -14.14 39.42
N ILE A 22 9.63 -14.41 38.69
CA ILE A 22 8.43 -15.06 39.22
C ILE A 22 8.73 -16.44 39.84
N HIS A 23 9.72 -17.16 39.30
CA HIS A 23 10.13 -18.44 39.88
C HIS A 23 10.76 -18.28 41.25
N TYR A 24 11.64 -17.29 41.41
CA TYR A 24 12.33 -17.02 42.67
C TYR A 24 11.34 -16.51 43.72
N GLU A 25 10.45 -15.62 43.32
CA GLU A 25 9.41 -15.04 44.17
C GLU A 25 8.58 -16.13 44.85
N HIS A 26 7.97 -16.98 44.04
CA HIS A 26 7.06 -18.01 44.48
C HIS A 26 7.76 -19.15 45.24
N LEU A 27 8.89 -19.66 44.72
CA LEU A 27 9.64 -20.74 45.39
C LEU A 27 10.17 -20.30 46.76
N HIS A 28 10.64 -19.05 46.87
CA HIS A 28 11.19 -18.55 48.13
C HIS A 28 10.11 -18.39 49.20
N ARG A 29 8.90 -17.91 48.86
CA ARG A 29 7.78 -17.80 49.81
C ARG A 29 7.40 -19.16 50.40
N TYR A 30 7.27 -20.19 49.58
CA TYR A 30 6.96 -21.54 50.06
C TYR A 30 8.11 -22.18 50.85
N ALA A 31 9.37 -21.97 50.44
CA ALA A 31 10.53 -22.40 51.22
C ALA A 31 10.61 -21.69 52.58
N PHE A 32 10.32 -20.39 52.61
CA PHE A 32 10.20 -19.60 53.84
C PHE A 32 9.06 -20.11 54.72
N ALA A 33 7.89 -20.42 54.16
CA ALA A 33 6.76 -20.96 54.92
C ALA A 33 7.03 -22.37 55.49
N ALA A 34 7.82 -23.19 54.79
CA ALA A 34 8.12 -24.57 55.20
C ALA A 34 8.78 -24.67 56.59
N GLN A 35 9.49 -23.63 57.03
CA GLN A 35 10.10 -23.62 58.38
C GLN A 35 9.06 -23.60 59.52
N PHE A 36 7.81 -23.22 59.24
CA PHE A 36 6.73 -23.12 60.24
C PHE A 36 5.83 -24.34 60.29
N VAL A 37 5.94 -25.27 59.34
CA VAL A 37 4.95 -26.34 59.17
C VAL A 37 5.37 -27.70 59.71
N SER A 38 6.60 -27.85 60.20
CA SER A 38 7.14 -29.13 60.69
C SER A 38 6.18 -29.81 61.69
N GLY A 39 5.64 -30.98 61.32
CA GLY A 39 4.71 -31.76 62.16
C GLY A 39 3.33 -31.13 62.38
N LYS A 40 2.94 -30.11 61.59
CA LYS A 40 1.68 -29.37 61.71
C LYS A 40 0.64 -29.80 60.67
N LYS A 41 -0.65 -29.53 60.94
CA LYS A 41 -1.73 -29.61 59.93
C LYS A 41 -1.87 -28.26 59.23
N VAL A 42 -1.71 -28.26 57.91
CA VAL A 42 -1.57 -27.05 57.08
C VAL A 42 -2.72 -26.96 56.07
N LEU A 43 -3.22 -25.74 55.87
CA LEU A 43 -4.12 -25.39 54.76
C LEU A 43 -3.40 -24.41 53.85
N ASP A 44 -3.37 -24.70 52.55
CA ASP A 44 -2.82 -23.85 51.50
C ASP A 44 -3.98 -23.35 50.63
N LEU A 45 -4.37 -22.08 50.83
CA LEU A 45 -5.47 -21.42 50.14
C LEU A 45 -4.95 -20.78 48.85
N ALA A 46 -5.68 -20.95 47.75
CA ALA A 46 -5.22 -20.62 46.38
C ALA A 46 -3.96 -21.40 45.99
N SER A 47 -4.00 -22.73 46.16
CA SER A 47 -2.86 -23.63 45.95
C SER A 47 -2.35 -23.73 44.50
N GLY A 48 -3.10 -23.20 43.53
CA GLY A 48 -2.76 -23.19 42.12
C GLY A 48 -2.54 -24.59 41.55
N GLU A 49 -1.41 -24.79 40.88
CA GLU A 49 -1.06 -26.12 40.33
C GLU A 49 -0.54 -27.11 41.39
N GLY A 50 -0.38 -26.69 42.65
CA GLY A 50 -0.12 -27.56 43.80
C GLY A 50 1.34 -27.79 44.20
N TYR A 51 2.31 -27.19 43.50
CA TYR A 51 3.74 -27.38 43.82
C TYR A 51 4.12 -26.89 45.23
N GLY A 52 3.51 -25.79 45.67
CA GLY A 52 3.75 -25.18 46.97
C GLY A 52 3.26 -26.09 48.09
N SER A 53 2.02 -26.58 47.98
CA SER A 53 1.46 -27.57 48.90
C SER A 53 2.31 -28.85 48.96
N TYR A 54 2.83 -29.31 47.81
CA TYR A 54 3.74 -30.45 47.74
C TYR A 54 5.09 -30.19 48.42
N LEU A 55 5.63 -28.97 48.33
CA LEU A 55 6.83 -28.59 49.06
C LEU A 55 6.61 -28.62 50.58
N LEU A 56 5.48 -28.05 51.03
CA LEU A 56 5.10 -28.01 52.45
C LEU A 56 4.88 -29.41 53.03
N ALA A 57 4.30 -30.32 52.24
CA ALA A 57 4.02 -31.71 52.64
C ALA A 57 5.28 -32.51 52.99
N LYS A 58 6.47 -32.06 52.59
CA LYS A 58 7.74 -32.71 52.96
C LYS A 58 8.06 -32.61 54.44
N GLU A 59 7.61 -31.54 55.09
CA GLU A 59 7.88 -31.25 56.52
C GLU A 59 6.59 -31.32 57.37
N ALA A 60 5.44 -31.05 56.77
CA ALA A 60 4.15 -31.02 57.46
C ALA A 60 3.63 -32.43 57.81
N ASN A 61 2.84 -32.51 58.89
CA ASN A 61 2.13 -33.74 59.22
C ASN A 61 1.00 -34.02 58.22
N PHE A 62 0.30 -32.98 57.76
CA PHE A 62 -0.75 -33.10 56.76
C PHE A 62 -1.02 -31.75 56.08
N VAL A 63 -1.24 -31.74 54.76
CA VAL A 63 -1.51 -30.54 53.96
C VAL A 63 -2.79 -30.70 53.15
N VAL A 64 -3.63 -29.68 53.17
CA VAL A 64 -4.79 -29.55 52.26
C VAL A 64 -4.57 -28.34 51.37
N GLY A 65 -4.51 -28.53 50.05
CA GLY A 65 -4.54 -27.44 49.06
C GLY A 65 -5.97 -27.17 48.60
N VAL A 66 -6.37 -25.90 48.57
CA VAL A 66 -7.67 -25.46 48.06
C VAL A 66 -7.47 -24.52 46.88
N ASP A 67 -8.16 -24.78 45.78
CA ASP A 67 -8.19 -23.89 44.63
C ASP A 67 -9.58 -23.82 44.00
N ILE A 68 -9.93 -22.69 43.41
CA ILE A 68 -11.25 -22.47 42.80
C ILE A 68 -11.38 -23.20 41.45
N ASP A 69 -10.26 -23.36 40.74
CA ASP A 69 -10.23 -23.99 39.43
C ASP A 69 -10.14 -25.52 39.54
N GLU A 70 -11.18 -26.18 39.04
CA GLU A 70 -11.26 -27.63 39.02
C GLU A 70 -10.16 -28.30 38.19
N ASN A 71 -9.71 -27.65 37.12
CA ASN A 71 -8.63 -28.17 36.29
C ASN A 71 -7.29 -28.11 37.02
N ALA A 72 -7.05 -27.04 37.78
CA ALA A 72 -5.86 -26.90 38.62
C ALA A 72 -5.83 -28.00 39.69
N VAL A 73 -6.94 -28.21 40.40
CA VAL A 73 -7.07 -29.27 41.43
C VAL A 73 -6.86 -30.66 40.84
N LYS A 74 -7.44 -30.96 39.67
CA LYS A 74 -7.25 -32.25 38.97
C LYS A 74 -5.78 -32.46 38.61
N HIS A 75 -5.14 -31.45 38.03
CA HIS A 75 -3.72 -31.50 37.68
C HIS A 75 -2.84 -31.67 38.91
N ALA A 76 -3.07 -30.89 39.97
CA ALA A 76 -2.34 -30.97 41.23
C ALA A 76 -2.43 -32.37 41.85
N SER A 77 -3.64 -32.92 41.93
CA SER A 77 -3.90 -34.28 42.47
C SER A 77 -3.22 -35.39 41.66
N GLN A 78 -3.08 -35.21 40.34
CA GLN A 78 -2.44 -36.20 39.47
C GLN A 78 -0.92 -36.10 39.53
N LYS A 79 -0.38 -34.88 39.52
CA LYS A 79 1.06 -34.60 39.42
C LYS A 79 1.78 -34.72 40.77
N TYR A 80 1.16 -34.23 41.85
CA TYR A 80 1.77 -34.14 43.18
C TYR A 80 1.12 -35.12 44.15
N GLN A 81 1.68 -36.33 44.21
CA GLN A 81 1.16 -37.41 45.07
C GLN A 81 2.01 -37.56 46.33
N ALA A 82 1.38 -37.45 47.49
CA ALA A 82 1.97 -37.77 48.79
C ALA A 82 0.88 -38.29 49.75
N GLU A 83 1.24 -39.18 50.68
CA GLU A 83 0.27 -39.81 51.60
C GLU A 83 -0.40 -38.80 52.56
N ASN A 84 0.25 -37.66 52.78
CA ASN A 84 -0.18 -36.59 53.68
C ASN A 84 -0.64 -35.32 52.96
N LEU A 85 -0.97 -35.39 51.66
CA LEU A 85 -1.36 -34.25 50.83
C LEU A 85 -2.67 -34.52 50.08
N ASN A 86 -3.64 -33.62 50.24
CA ASN A 86 -4.90 -33.65 49.51
C ASN A 86 -5.20 -32.30 48.84
N PHE A 87 -5.84 -32.33 47.68
CA PHE A 87 -6.34 -31.12 47.00
C PHE A 87 -7.86 -31.14 46.89
N VAL A 88 -8.50 -29.98 47.09
CA VAL A 88 -9.96 -29.85 47.06
C VAL A 88 -10.37 -28.58 46.30
N LYS A 89 -11.41 -28.68 45.47
CA LYS A 89 -12.01 -27.53 44.80
C LYS A 89 -12.80 -26.68 45.79
N GLY A 90 -12.52 -25.38 45.88
CA GLY A 90 -13.21 -24.47 46.80
C GLY A 90 -12.85 -23.01 46.61
N SER A 91 -13.74 -22.11 47.04
CA SER A 91 -13.42 -20.69 47.15
C SER A 91 -12.64 -20.43 48.44
N ILE A 92 -11.68 -19.51 48.40
CA ILE A 92 -10.96 -19.07 49.61
C ILE A 92 -11.85 -18.24 50.56
N CYS A 93 -12.95 -17.66 50.06
CA CYS A 93 -13.94 -16.94 50.87
C CYS A 93 -14.97 -17.87 51.53
N GLU A 94 -15.16 -19.09 51.00
CA GLU A 94 -16.06 -20.11 51.54
C GLU A 94 -15.53 -21.50 51.14
N THR A 95 -14.71 -22.09 52.01
CA THR A 95 -14.07 -23.37 51.71
C THR A 95 -15.06 -24.53 51.90
N PRO A 96 -14.90 -25.66 51.20
CA PRO A 96 -15.72 -26.86 51.42
C PRO A 96 -15.41 -27.58 52.75
N ILE A 97 -14.57 -27.02 53.61
CA ILE A 97 -14.12 -27.62 54.86
C ILE A 97 -15.12 -27.28 55.97
N LYS A 98 -15.86 -28.30 56.43
CA LYS A 98 -16.95 -28.13 57.40
C LYS A 98 -16.51 -27.93 58.85
N GLY A 99 -15.29 -28.34 59.21
CA GLY A 99 -14.80 -28.20 60.58
C GLY A 99 -14.39 -26.77 60.93
N GLU A 100 -14.21 -26.52 62.22
CA GLU A 100 -13.72 -25.23 62.76
C GLU A 100 -12.41 -25.47 63.51
N LYS A 101 -11.50 -24.48 63.47
CA LYS A 101 -10.22 -24.49 64.21
C LYS A 101 -9.40 -25.78 63.99
N GLU A 102 -9.35 -26.26 62.75
CA GLU A 102 -8.68 -27.52 62.43
C GLU A 102 -7.19 -27.36 62.14
N PHE A 103 -6.76 -26.21 61.63
CA PHE A 103 -5.42 -26.03 61.07
C PHE A 103 -4.50 -25.27 62.02
N ASP A 104 -3.27 -25.78 62.14
CA ASP A 104 -2.20 -25.13 62.90
C ASP A 104 -1.57 -23.98 62.11
N VAL A 105 -1.50 -24.12 60.78
CA VAL A 105 -0.96 -23.10 59.88
C VAL A 105 -1.88 -22.98 58.66
N ILE A 106 -2.24 -21.75 58.29
CA ILE A 106 -2.91 -21.44 57.03
C ILE A 106 -1.96 -20.56 56.21
N ILE A 107 -1.77 -20.89 54.92
CA ILE A 107 -0.93 -20.18 53.98
C ILE A 107 -1.80 -19.71 52.81
N SER A 108 -1.55 -18.51 52.30
CA SER A 108 -2.19 -17.97 51.09
C SER A 108 -1.23 -16.99 50.41
N PHE A 109 -0.71 -17.33 49.24
CA PHE A 109 0.21 -16.45 48.51
C PHE A 109 -0.40 -15.98 47.21
N GLU A 110 -0.27 -14.67 46.94
CA GLU A 110 -0.73 -14.00 45.72
C GLU A 110 -2.19 -14.34 45.35
N ALA A 111 -3.12 -13.95 46.24
CA ALA A 111 -4.51 -14.38 46.16
C ALA A 111 -5.50 -13.34 46.70
N ILE A 112 -5.09 -12.54 47.70
CA ILE A 112 -5.96 -11.55 48.35
C ILE A 112 -6.27 -10.36 47.41
N GLU A 113 -5.37 -10.09 46.48
CA GLU A 113 -5.47 -9.08 45.44
C GLU A 113 -6.40 -9.47 44.29
N HIS A 114 -6.70 -10.76 44.16
CA HIS A 114 -7.61 -11.31 43.14
C HIS A 114 -9.09 -11.25 43.54
N ILE A 115 -9.40 -10.80 44.77
CA ILE A 115 -10.77 -10.80 45.31
C ILE A 115 -11.16 -9.43 45.86
N GLU A 116 -12.43 -9.07 45.69
CA GLU A 116 -12.99 -7.86 46.30
C GLU A 116 -13.36 -8.12 47.78
N GLU A 117 -13.83 -9.33 48.10
CA GLU A 117 -14.35 -9.74 49.41
C GLU A 117 -13.26 -10.14 50.42
N GLN A 118 -12.21 -9.33 50.55
CA GLN A 118 -11.04 -9.61 51.40
C GLN A 118 -11.40 -9.84 52.89
N GLU A 119 -12.44 -9.17 53.39
CA GLU A 119 -12.97 -9.35 54.76
C GLU A 119 -13.66 -10.72 54.95
N ALA A 120 -14.32 -11.25 53.91
CA ALA A 120 -14.93 -12.58 53.96
C ALA A 120 -13.86 -13.68 53.96
N PHE A 121 -12.83 -13.51 53.12
CA PHE A 121 -11.64 -14.36 53.13
C PHE A 121 -10.97 -14.44 54.51
N LEU A 122 -10.70 -13.30 55.16
CA LEU A 122 -10.10 -13.31 56.50
C LEU A 122 -11.03 -13.91 57.56
N SER A 123 -12.34 -13.73 57.43
CA SER A 123 -13.32 -14.37 58.31
C SER A 123 -13.28 -15.90 58.18
N GLU A 124 -13.12 -16.42 56.97
CA GLU A 124 -12.96 -17.86 56.70
C GLU A 124 -11.63 -18.40 57.25
N VAL A 125 -10.53 -17.65 57.09
CA VAL A 125 -9.25 -17.96 57.73
C VAL A 125 -9.41 -18.07 59.25
N LYS A 126 -10.09 -17.13 59.90
CA LYS A 126 -10.33 -17.16 61.36
C LYS A 126 -11.19 -18.33 61.80
N ARG A 127 -12.15 -18.75 60.98
CA ARG A 127 -13.00 -19.91 61.28
C ARG A 127 -12.20 -21.22 61.31
N LEU A 128 -11.24 -21.36 60.41
CA LEU A 128 -10.46 -22.59 60.19
C LEU A 128 -9.17 -22.67 61.01
N LEU A 129 -8.58 -21.53 61.36
CA LEU A 129 -7.33 -21.46 62.11
C LEU A 129 -7.56 -21.75 63.60
N LYS A 130 -6.67 -22.55 64.20
CA LYS A 130 -6.61 -22.72 65.66
C LYS A 130 -6.32 -21.38 66.36
N ASP A 131 -6.72 -21.28 67.63
CA ASP A 131 -6.53 -20.05 68.42
C ASP A 131 -5.04 -19.68 68.59
N ASP A 132 -4.15 -20.68 68.62
CA ASP A 132 -2.69 -20.56 68.66
C ASP A 132 -2.02 -20.76 67.28
N GLY A 133 -2.81 -20.80 66.21
CA GLY A 133 -2.33 -21.03 64.85
C GLY A 133 -1.66 -19.81 64.21
N LEU A 134 -0.99 -20.07 63.08
CA LEU A 134 -0.32 -19.05 62.27
C LEU A 134 -1.02 -18.88 60.92
N PHE A 135 -1.23 -17.64 60.51
CA PHE A 135 -1.63 -17.29 59.14
C PHE A 135 -0.45 -16.63 58.43
N ILE A 136 -0.05 -17.16 57.28
CA ILE A 136 1.04 -16.61 56.46
C ILE A 136 0.44 -16.20 55.12
N VAL A 137 0.57 -14.91 54.78
CA VAL A 137 -0.07 -14.35 53.59
C VAL A 137 0.86 -13.41 52.84
N SER A 138 0.78 -13.38 51.51
CA SER A 138 1.44 -12.37 50.69
C SER A 138 0.47 -11.56 49.85
N SER A 139 0.94 -10.39 49.43
CA SER A 139 0.27 -9.49 48.49
C SER A 139 1.34 -8.67 47.76
N PRO A 140 1.13 -8.32 46.48
CA PRO A 140 1.97 -7.36 45.78
C PRO A 140 1.88 -5.98 46.44
N ASN A 141 2.98 -5.23 46.37
CA ASN A 141 3.04 -3.83 46.76
C ASN A 141 2.50 -2.96 45.62
N LYS A 142 1.28 -2.47 45.74
CA LYS A 142 0.62 -1.65 44.70
C LYS A 142 1.47 -0.47 44.19
N THR A 143 2.21 0.20 45.08
CA THR A 143 3.06 1.34 44.71
C THR A 143 4.09 0.94 43.66
N LEU A 144 4.85 -0.13 43.92
CA LEU A 144 5.89 -0.59 43.00
C LEU A 144 5.32 -1.41 41.85
N TYR A 145 4.29 -2.22 42.11
CA TYR A 145 3.76 -3.18 41.15
C TYR A 145 2.93 -2.51 40.05
N THR A 146 2.07 -1.55 40.40
CA THR A 146 1.13 -0.90 39.47
C THR A 146 1.40 0.58 39.28
N ASP A 147 1.59 1.36 40.36
CA ASP A 147 1.68 2.82 40.25
C ASP A 147 2.97 3.27 39.53
N GLU A 148 4.11 2.62 39.83
CA GLU A 148 5.40 2.95 39.21
C GLU A 148 5.64 2.31 37.84
N THR A 149 5.17 1.08 37.62
CA THR A 149 5.33 0.40 36.31
C THR A 149 4.31 0.87 35.27
N GLY A 150 3.16 1.40 35.71
CA GLY A 150 2.01 1.70 34.87
C GLY A 150 1.31 0.47 34.29
N GLN A 151 1.68 -0.75 34.71
CA GLN A 151 1.09 -1.98 34.25
C GLN A 151 -0.14 -2.35 35.10
N GLN A 152 -1.23 -2.75 34.44
CA GLN A 152 -2.40 -3.28 35.13
C GLN A 152 -2.51 -4.78 34.88
N ASN A 153 -2.48 -5.57 35.95
CA ASN A 153 -2.79 -6.99 35.85
C ASN A 153 -4.32 -7.17 35.79
N PRO A 154 -4.88 -7.70 34.68
CA PRO A 154 -6.33 -7.86 34.53
C PRO A 154 -6.94 -8.83 35.55
N HIS A 155 -6.12 -9.64 36.23
CA HIS A 155 -6.56 -10.58 37.25
C HIS A 155 -6.54 -10.00 38.67
N HIS A 156 -5.87 -8.86 38.90
CA HIS A 156 -5.85 -8.21 40.21
C HIS A 156 -7.07 -7.29 40.34
N VAL A 157 -8.08 -7.76 41.07
CA VAL A 157 -9.31 -7.00 41.33
C VAL A 157 -9.02 -5.84 42.28
N LYS A 158 -8.20 -6.07 43.31
CA LYS A 158 -7.91 -5.08 44.35
C LYS A 158 -6.54 -5.27 45.02
N GLU A 159 -5.54 -4.57 44.50
CA GLU A 159 -4.22 -4.47 45.12
C GLU A 159 -4.21 -3.51 46.32
N LEU A 160 -3.32 -3.76 47.27
CA LEU A 160 -3.25 -3.02 48.54
C LEU A 160 -1.92 -2.26 48.68
N TYR A 161 -2.00 -1.04 49.21
CA TYR A 161 -0.83 -0.37 49.76
C TYR A 161 -0.43 -1.02 51.10
N PHE A 162 0.83 -0.88 51.53
CA PHE A 162 1.32 -1.48 52.79
C PHE A 162 0.41 -1.17 53.99
N HIS A 163 0.03 0.09 54.15
CA HIS A 163 -0.80 0.53 55.27
C HIS A 163 -2.21 -0.08 55.24
N GLU A 164 -2.76 -0.34 54.06
CA GLU A 164 -4.07 -0.99 53.90
C GLU A 164 -3.98 -2.48 54.25
N PHE A 165 -2.94 -3.15 53.75
CA PHE A 165 -2.65 -4.54 54.08
C PHE A 165 -2.40 -4.74 55.58
N GLU A 166 -1.61 -3.86 56.20
CA GLU A 166 -1.36 -3.87 57.64
C GLU A 166 -2.64 -3.67 58.44
N ASN A 167 -3.42 -2.64 58.11
CA ASN A 167 -4.66 -2.32 58.81
C ASN A 167 -5.69 -3.46 58.68
N LEU A 168 -5.78 -4.08 57.51
CA LEU A 168 -6.67 -5.20 57.25
C LEU A 168 -6.34 -6.40 58.16
N LEU A 169 -5.08 -6.82 58.23
CA LEU A 169 -4.68 -7.94 59.07
C LEU A 169 -4.78 -7.65 60.57
N ARG A 170 -4.46 -6.43 61.00
CA ARG A 170 -4.55 -6.01 62.42
C ARG A 170 -5.98 -5.98 62.95
N LYS A 171 -7.02 -5.92 62.09
CA LYS A 171 -8.42 -6.08 62.51
C LYS A 171 -8.72 -7.49 63.03
N TYR A 172 -8.03 -8.52 62.50
CA TYR A 172 -8.34 -9.93 62.77
C TYR A 172 -7.33 -10.62 63.69
N PHE A 173 -6.10 -10.10 63.78
CA PHE A 173 -5.01 -10.70 64.53
C PHE A 173 -4.36 -9.70 65.48
N SER A 174 -4.15 -10.12 66.73
CA SER A 174 -3.51 -9.28 67.74
C SER A 174 -2.00 -9.12 67.55
N ASN A 175 -1.36 -10.05 66.84
CA ASN A 175 0.06 -10.03 66.54
C ASN A 175 0.28 -10.22 65.03
N THR A 176 1.01 -9.28 64.42
CA THR A 176 1.40 -9.35 63.00
C THR A 176 2.88 -8.98 62.86
N ILE A 177 3.60 -9.77 62.07
CA ILE A 177 4.99 -9.52 61.67
C ILE A 177 5.00 -9.40 60.16
N PHE A 178 5.62 -8.34 59.63
CA PHE A 178 5.70 -8.10 58.19
C PHE A 178 7.12 -8.28 57.69
N PHE A 179 7.23 -8.84 56.50
CA PHE A 179 8.45 -9.04 55.75
C PHE A 179 8.27 -8.46 54.34
N GLY A 180 9.36 -7.97 53.76
CA GLY A 180 9.47 -7.57 52.37
C GLY A 180 10.21 -8.64 51.58
N GLN A 181 9.84 -8.81 50.32
CA GLN A 181 10.55 -9.66 49.36
C GLN A 181 10.91 -8.88 48.10
N GLU A 182 12.13 -9.11 47.61
CA GLU A 182 12.66 -8.54 46.37
C GLU A 182 13.63 -9.52 45.69
N VAL A 183 13.70 -9.46 44.35
CA VAL A 183 14.61 -10.26 43.53
C VAL A 183 15.64 -9.33 42.88
N CYS A 184 16.93 -9.52 43.19
CA CYS A 184 18.02 -8.76 42.54
C CYS A 184 19.02 -9.72 41.86
N CYS A 185 19.86 -10.40 42.64
CA CYS A 185 20.80 -11.45 42.20
C CYS A 185 20.44 -12.82 42.84
N GLY A 186 19.16 -13.01 43.11
CA GLY A 186 18.57 -13.98 44.03
C GLY A 186 17.37 -13.34 44.74
N SER A 187 16.57 -14.12 45.47
CA SER A 187 15.44 -13.57 46.24
C SER A 187 15.81 -13.39 47.71
N ASN A 188 15.52 -12.23 48.28
CA ASN A 188 15.73 -11.93 49.69
C ASN A 188 14.38 -11.68 50.37
N ILE A 189 14.21 -12.20 51.59
CA ILE A 189 13.08 -11.92 52.46
C ILE A 189 13.63 -11.35 53.79
N TRP A 190 13.23 -10.13 54.13
CA TRP A 190 13.69 -9.43 55.34
C TRP A 190 12.52 -8.80 56.10
N ARG A 191 12.71 -8.55 57.40
CA ARG A 191 11.67 -7.99 58.25
C ARG A 191 11.47 -6.50 57.99
N LEU A 192 10.22 -6.06 57.84
CA LEU A 192 9.86 -4.64 57.76
C LEU A 192 9.75 -4.06 59.19
N LYS A 193 10.26 -2.83 59.38
CA LYS A 193 10.58 -2.25 60.69
C LYS A 193 9.48 -2.38 61.76
N GLN A 194 9.91 -2.77 62.97
CA GLN A 194 9.35 -2.32 64.26
C GLN A 194 10.53 -1.83 65.12
N LYS A 195 10.35 -0.74 65.89
CA LYS A 195 11.41 -0.14 66.74
C LYS A 195 12.16 -1.21 67.56
N GLY A 196 13.34 -1.60 67.11
CA GLY A 196 14.17 -2.63 67.72
C GLY A 196 15.35 -3.02 66.81
N ILE A 197 16.46 -3.43 67.42
CA ILE A 197 17.73 -3.74 66.74
C ILE A 197 17.56 -5.06 65.96
N SER A 198 17.55 -5.00 64.63
CA SER A 198 17.74 -6.18 63.77
C SER A 198 19.17 -6.70 63.93
N LYS A 199 19.37 -8.02 64.10
CA LYS A 199 20.70 -8.65 64.12
C LYS A 199 21.27 -8.93 62.72
N SER A 200 20.46 -8.82 61.67
CA SER A 200 20.94 -8.92 60.29
C SER A 200 21.57 -7.58 59.91
N LEU A 201 22.87 -7.58 59.64
CA LEU A 201 23.59 -6.41 59.16
C LEU A 201 23.44 -6.36 57.63
N SER A 202 22.57 -5.52 57.11
CA SER A 202 22.45 -5.29 55.66
C SER A 202 23.00 -3.90 55.31
N PHE A 203 23.71 -3.82 54.19
CA PHE A 203 24.20 -2.58 53.63
C PHE A 203 23.53 -2.38 52.29
N VAL A 204 23.07 -1.16 52.02
CA VAL A 204 22.40 -0.81 50.78
C VAL A 204 23.27 0.21 50.07
N ILE A 205 23.52 -0.03 48.79
CA ILE A 205 24.28 0.88 47.95
C ILE A 205 23.45 1.19 46.71
N GLU A 206 23.50 2.45 46.29
CA GLU A 206 22.91 2.90 45.03
C GLU A 206 24.03 3.40 44.12
N LYS A 207 23.92 3.11 42.81
CA LYS A 207 24.88 3.62 41.82
C LYS A 207 24.34 4.92 41.23
N ASN A 208 25.06 6.02 41.46
CA ASN A 208 24.84 7.26 40.72
C ASN A 208 25.72 7.29 39.44
N ASP A 209 25.66 8.37 38.67
CA ASP A 209 26.40 8.51 37.40
C ASP A 209 27.94 8.34 37.53
N VAL A 210 28.48 8.42 38.74
CA VAL A 210 29.93 8.51 38.99
C VAL A 210 30.46 7.47 40.00
N ASN A 211 29.69 7.08 41.01
CA ASN A 211 30.09 6.24 42.15
C ASN A 211 28.95 5.36 42.71
N PHE A 212 29.29 4.49 43.66
CA PHE A 212 28.33 3.82 44.54
C PHE A 212 28.26 4.54 45.90
N ASP A 213 27.07 4.96 46.31
CA ASP A 213 26.82 5.59 47.60
C ASP A 213 26.11 4.61 48.54
N PHE A 214 26.53 4.58 49.80
CA PHE A 214 25.75 3.88 50.83
C PHE A 214 24.49 4.68 51.14
N VAL A 215 23.34 4.03 50.98
CA VAL A 215 22.03 4.60 51.27
C VAL A 215 21.44 3.96 52.52
N ASP A 216 20.43 4.60 53.10
CA ASP A 216 19.74 4.09 54.28
C ASP A 216 19.09 2.74 53.95
N GLU A 217 19.08 1.80 54.91
CA GLU A 217 18.43 0.50 54.76
C GLU A 217 16.92 0.65 54.50
N ASP A 218 16.34 1.77 54.93
CA ASP A 218 14.95 2.17 54.69
C ASP A 218 14.62 2.49 53.23
N SER A 219 15.61 2.63 52.35
CA SER A 219 15.39 2.87 50.92
C SER A 219 14.97 1.62 50.14
N LYS A 220 14.96 0.44 50.78
CA LYS A 220 14.50 -0.81 50.14
C LYS A 220 12.98 -0.91 50.18
N ASP A 221 12.32 -0.51 49.11
CA ASP A 221 10.91 -0.79 48.91
C ASP A 221 10.72 -2.21 48.35
N PRO A 222 10.04 -3.12 49.07
CA PRO A 222 9.87 -4.49 48.60
C PRO A 222 8.75 -4.58 47.56
N LEU A 223 8.95 -5.43 46.55
CA LEU A 223 7.93 -5.69 45.52
C LEU A 223 6.73 -6.47 46.09
N TYR A 224 6.96 -7.34 47.08
CA TYR A 224 5.90 -8.08 47.76
C TYR A 224 5.98 -7.95 49.28
N TYR A 225 4.82 -7.87 49.90
CA TYR A 225 4.66 -7.98 51.34
C TYR A 225 4.33 -9.41 51.74
N ILE A 226 4.93 -9.88 52.82
CA ILE A 226 4.60 -11.17 53.45
C ILE A 226 4.27 -10.88 54.91
N ALA A 227 3.12 -11.32 55.39
CA ALA A 227 2.72 -11.19 56.78
C ALA A 227 2.62 -12.56 57.45
N VAL A 228 3.14 -12.66 58.68
CA VAL A 228 2.89 -13.76 59.61
C VAL A 228 2.01 -13.21 60.74
N ALA A 229 0.78 -13.70 60.82
CA ALA A 229 -0.26 -13.21 61.72
C ALA A 229 -0.74 -14.29 62.69
N SER A 230 -0.99 -13.92 63.95
CA SER A 230 -1.48 -14.85 64.99
C SER A 230 -2.17 -14.11 66.16
N ASN A 231 -3.02 -14.83 66.89
CA ASN A 231 -3.55 -14.38 68.17
C ASN A 231 -2.66 -14.77 69.36
N TYR A 232 -1.69 -15.65 69.15
CA TYR A 232 -0.70 -16.01 70.17
C TYR A 232 0.60 -15.22 69.95
N ARG A 233 1.23 -14.78 71.04
CA ARG A 233 2.50 -14.06 70.99
C ARG A 233 3.64 -15.07 70.94
N ALA A 234 4.12 -15.35 69.73
CA ALA A 234 5.22 -16.27 69.55
C ALA A 234 6.57 -15.54 69.62
N GLU A 235 7.27 -15.71 70.74
CA GLU A 235 8.59 -15.12 71.03
C GLU A 235 9.73 -15.65 70.12
N LYS A 236 9.46 -16.67 69.29
CA LYS A 236 10.46 -17.36 68.46
C LYS A 236 10.74 -16.73 67.08
N PHE A 237 10.10 -15.62 66.74
CA PHE A 237 10.11 -15.08 65.36
C PHE A 237 10.86 -13.76 65.21
N GLU A 238 11.60 -13.33 66.24
CA GLU A 238 12.23 -12.01 66.26
C GLU A 238 13.43 -11.86 65.30
N ASP A 239 14.09 -12.98 64.94
CA ASP A 239 15.39 -13.03 64.24
C ASP A 239 15.32 -13.63 62.80
N LEU A 240 14.16 -13.67 62.14
CA LEU A 240 14.00 -14.35 60.85
C LEU A 240 14.38 -13.49 59.63
N SER A 241 15.29 -14.00 58.80
CA SER A 241 15.60 -13.52 57.45
C SER A 241 15.89 -14.73 56.56
N SER A 242 15.64 -14.61 55.25
CA SER A 242 15.83 -15.70 54.31
C SER A 242 16.41 -15.21 52.99
N ALA A 243 17.29 -16.02 52.40
CA ALA A 243 17.91 -15.75 51.11
C ALA A 243 17.82 -17.01 50.24
N LEU A 244 17.29 -16.86 49.03
CA LEU A 244 17.25 -17.90 48.01
C LEU A 244 18.35 -17.63 46.98
N VAL A 245 19.30 -18.56 46.90
CA VAL A 245 20.45 -18.48 45.99
C VAL A 245 20.24 -19.46 44.84
N ASP A 246 20.22 -18.97 43.60
CA ASP A 246 20.27 -19.81 42.41
C ASP A 246 21.70 -20.03 41.96
N LYS A 247 22.13 -21.29 42.03
CA LYS A 247 23.45 -21.74 41.58
C LYS A 247 23.60 -21.70 40.05
N SER A 248 22.49 -21.75 39.31
CA SER A 248 22.48 -21.78 37.84
C SER A 248 22.64 -20.39 37.22
N HIS A 249 22.57 -19.33 38.04
CA HIS A 249 22.66 -17.94 37.61
C HIS A 249 21.65 -17.57 36.51
N THR A 250 20.44 -18.13 36.56
CA THR A 250 19.42 -18.03 35.50
C THR A 250 19.05 -16.58 35.22
N LEU A 251 18.71 -15.81 36.26
CA LEU A 251 18.38 -14.38 36.15
C LEU A 251 19.52 -13.54 35.56
N LEU A 252 20.76 -13.78 35.98
CA LEU A 252 21.94 -13.08 35.46
C LEU A 252 22.17 -13.40 33.98
N ASN A 253 22.07 -14.68 33.60
CA ASN A 253 22.28 -15.11 32.22
C ASN A 253 21.20 -14.56 31.29
N GLN A 254 19.95 -14.46 31.74
CA GLN A 254 18.88 -13.82 30.99
C GLN A 254 19.11 -12.33 30.80
N GLY A 255 19.49 -11.60 31.87
CA GLY A 255 19.83 -10.18 31.77
C GLY A 255 20.96 -9.93 30.78
N LEU A 256 22.02 -10.75 30.80
CA LEU A 256 23.12 -10.67 29.84
C LEU A 256 22.67 -10.96 28.40
N ALA A 257 21.77 -11.92 28.19
CA ALA A 257 21.21 -12.22 26.88
C ALA A 257 20.37 -11.05 26.34
N TYR A 258 19.53 -10.45 27.20
CA TYR A 258 18.71 -9.30 26.84
C TYR A 258 19.55 -8.05 26.52
N ILE A 259 20.60 -7.78 27.31
CA ILE A 259 21.55 -6.69 27.00
C ILE A 259 22.18 -6.90 25.62
N LYS A 260 22.62 -8.13 25.32
CA LYS A 260 23.21 -8.44 24.03
C LYS A 260 22.22 -8.22 22.87
N GLU A 261 20.96 -8.58 23.06
CA GLU A 261 19.91 -8.33 22.07
C GLU A 261 19.68 -6.83 21.84
N LEU A 262 19.63 -6.04 22.93
CA LEU A 262 19.52 -4.58 22.84
C LEU A 262 20.74 -3.94 22.17
N GLU A 263 21.96 -4.42 22.44
CA GLU A 263 23.18 -3.97 21.75
C GLU A 263 23.11 -4.25 20.24
N GLU A 264 22.65 -5.44 19.86
CA GLU A 264 22.44 -5.80 18.46
C GLU A 264 21.36 -4.93 17.78
N GLU A 265 20.28 -4.59 18.50
CA GLU A 265 19.25 -3.69 17.99
C GLU A 265 19.75 -2.25 17.87
N MET A 266 20.49 -1.75 18.85
CA MET A 266 21.11 -0.43 18.84
C MET A 266 22.03 -0.29 17.63
N HIS A 267 22.90 -1.27 17.37
CA HIS A 267 23.76 -1.27 16.19
C HIS A 267 22.98 -1.28 14.87
N LYS A 268 21.86 -2.00 14.78
CA LYS A 268 20.98 -1.95 13.60
C LYS A 268 20.41 -0.55 13.39
N ARG A 269 19.95 0.10 14.47
CA ARG A 269 19.40 1.47 14.42
C ARG A 269 20.48 2.49 14.05
N GLU A 270 21.68 2.40 14.63
CA GLU A 270 22.84 3.24 14.26
C GLU A 270 23.19 3.12 12.78
N TYR A 271 23.20 1.89 12.25
CA TYR A 271 23.43 1.65 10.82
C TYR A 271 22.37 2.31 9.92
N VAL A 272 21.10 2.26 10.33
CA VAL A 272 20.00 2.91 9.61
C VAL A 272 20.12 4.43 9.66
N ILE A 273 20.45 5.01 10.82
CA ILE A 273 20.67 6.46 10.99
C ILE A 273 21.79 6.93 10.06
N SER A 274 22.93 6.23 10.04
CA SER A 274 24.04 6.56 9.14
C SER A 274 23.63 6.54 7.67
N GLY A 275 22.78 5.59 7.26
CA GLY A 275 22.24 5.55 5.90
C GLY A 275 21.28 6.70 5.57
N TYR A 276 20.55 7.23 6.55
CA TYR A 276 19.73 8.43 6.37
C TYR A 276 20.57 9.70 6.31
N GLU A 277 21.64 9.81 7.11
CA GLU A 277 22.57 10.94 7.06
C GLU A 277 23.24 11.06 5.68
N GLU A 278 23.64 9.94 5.07
CA GLU A 278 24.20 9.93 3.71
C GLU A 278 23.18 10.42 2.66
N LYS A 279 21.91 9.99 2.77
CA LYS A 279 20.83 10.45 1.88
C LYS A 279 20.53 11.94 2.04
N ILE A 280 20.56 12.45 3.27
CA ILE A 280 20.37 13.88 3.53
C ILE A 280 21.47 14.67 2.84
N SER A 281 22.73 14.26 2.96
CA SER A 281 23.85 14.91 2.27
C SER A 281 23.70 14.92 0.74
N ASP A 282 23.25 13.80 0.13
CA ASP A 282 23.00 13.72 -1.32
C ASP A 282 21.84 14.63 -1.76
N TYR A 283 20.78 14.75 -0.95
CA TYR A 283 19.67 15.67 -1.24
C TYR A 283 20.06 17.14 -1.07
N GLU A 284 20.93 17.47 -0.11
CA GLU A 284 21.46 18.83 0.04
C GLU A 284 22.29 19.24 -1.18
N GLU A 285 23.14 18.36 -1.71
CA GLU A 285 23.92 18.62 -2.92
C GLU A 285 23.02 18.81 -4.16
N LYS A 286 22.02 17.94 -4.33
CA LYS A 286 21.02 18.06 -5.42
C LYS A 286 20.20 19.34 -5.33
N THR A 287 19.83 19.75 -4.13
CA THR A 287 19.08 21.00 -3.91
C THR A 287 19.92 22.19 -4.37
N SER A 288 21.22 22.21 -4.05
CA SER A 288 22.15 23.26 -4.50
C SER A 288 22.27 23.31 -6.04
N ASP A 289 22.40 22.16 -6.70
CA ASP A 289 22.45 22.08 -8.18
C ASP A 289 21.14 22.58 -8.83
N TYR A 290 19.98 22.24 -8.23
CA TYR A 290 18.70 22.75 -8.72
C TYR A 290 18.53 24.25 -8.54
N GLU A 291 19.01 24.82 -7.43
CA GLU A 291 19.02 26.27 -7.22
C GLU A 291 19.84 27.00 -8.29
N GLU A 292 21.01 26.46 -8.66
CA GLU A 292 21.84 27.02 -9.73
C GLU A 292 21.13 26.94 -11.10
N LYS A 293 20.48 25.80 -11.40
CA LYS A 293 19.68 25.64 -12.62
C LYS A 293 18.49 26.61 -12.68
N ILE A 294 17.78 26.82 -11.57
CA ILE A 294 16.70 27.80 -11.49
C ILE A 294 17.22 29.20 -11.80
N SER A 295 18.38 29.57 -11.23
CA SER A 295 19.03 30.86 -11.53
C SER A 295 19.36 31.00 -13.02
N HIS A 296 19.93 29.96 -13.64
CA HIS A 296 20.23 29.94 -15.06
C HIS A 296 18.98 30.13 -15.94
N TYR A 297 17.89 29.41 -15.63
CA TYR A 297 16.65 29.50 -16.40
C TYR A 297 15.95 30.85 -16.22
N LYS A 298 15.98 31.45 -15.03
CA LYS A 298 15.50 32.82 -14.83
C LYS A 298 16.22 33.83 -15.73
N GLY A 299 17.54 33.69 -15.90
CA GLY A 299 18.31 34.50 -16.84
C GLY A 299 17.87 34.33 -18.29
N LYS A 300 17.58 33.09 -18.72
CA LYS A 300 17.06 32.81 -20.07
C LYS A 300 15.66 33.38 -20.30
N ILE A 301 14.78 33.29 -19.31
CA ILE A 301 13.43 33.86 -19.40
C ILE A 301 13.51 35.36 -19.66
N SER A 302 14.36 36.08 -18.91
CA SER A 302 14.55 37.52 -19.12
C SER A 302 15.01 37.88 -20.54
N ILE A 303 15.92 37.09 -21.12
CA ILE A 303 16.37 37.28 -22.53
C ILE A 303 15.22 37.02 -23.52
N TYR A 304 14.37 36.04 -23.26
CA TYR A 304 13.24 35.75 -24.14
C TYR A 304 12.12 36.78 -24.02
N GLU A 305 11.88 37.34 -22.83
CA GLU A 305 10.94 38.44 -22.62
C GLU A 305 11.35 39.68 -23.42
N GLU A 306 12.64 40.01 -23.46
CA GLU A 306 13.17 41.11 -24.29
C GLU A 306 12.92 40.86 -25.79
N LYS A 307 13.17 39.63 -26.26
CA LYS A 307 12.90 39.26 -27.67
C LYS A 307 11.41 39.30 -28.03
N VAL A 308 10.53 38.90 -27.11
CA VAL A 308 9.08 38.97 -27.33
C VAL A 308 8.67 40.44 -27.50
N SER A 309 9.20 41.34 -26.66
CA SER A 309 8.96 42.78 -26.79
C SER A 309 9.43 43.34 -28.14
N ASP A 310 10.63 42.97 -28.60
CA ASP A 310 11.14 43.35 -29.93
C ASP A 310 10.22 42.88 -31.07
N TYR A 311 9.69 41.65 -30.97
CA TYR A 311 8.78 41.11 -31.98
C TYR A 311 7.42 41.80 -31.96
N GLU A 312 6.90 42.16 -30.79
CA GLU A 312 5.66 42.93 -30.66
C GLU A 312 5.78 44.31 -31.32
N GLU A 313 6.88 45.02 -31.12
CA GLU A 313 7.14 46.29 -31.82
C GLU A 313 7.17 46.11 -33.34
N LYS A 314 7.78 45.02 -33.82
CA LYS A 314 7.87 44.72 -35.25
C LYS A 314 6.51 44.38 -35.85
N ILE A 315 5.68 43.62 -35.13
CA ILE A 315 4.29 43.31 -35.51
C ILE A 315 3.48 44.61 -35.60
N ASN A 316 3.61 45.50 -34.61
CA ASN A 316 2.91 46.80 -34.62
C ASN A 316 3.32 47.66 -35.82
N SER A 317 4.61 47.71 -36.16
CA SER A 317 5.11 48.41 -37.35
C SER A 317 4.52 47.83 -38.65
N LEU A 318 4.51 46.51 -38.80
CA LEU A 318 3.95 45.83 -39.97
C LEU A 318 2.44 46.06 -40.11
N ASN A 319 1.69 46.02 -39.01
CA ASN A 319 0.26 46.29 -39.00
C ASN A 319 -0.05 47.73 -39.45
N SER A 320 0.77 48.70 -39.05
CA SER A 320 0.67 50.09 -39.52
C SER A 320 0.87 50.19 -41.03
N GLN A 321 1.90 49.52 -41.57
CA GLN A 321 2.15 49.48 -43.03
C GLN A 321 1.00 48.83 -43.81
N ILE A 322 0.42 47.75 -43.28
CA ILE A 322 -0.75 47.10 -43.88
C ILE A 322 -1.95 48.05 -43.90
N SER A 323 -2.18 48.80 -42.82
CA SER A 323 -3.24 49.81 -42.75
C SER A 323 -3.07 50.90 -43.82
N ASP A 324 -1.86 51.42 -43.98
CA ASP A 324 -1.55 52.43 -45.00
C ASP A 324 -1.75 51.91 -46.43
N LEU A 325 -1.31 50.67 -46.69
CA LEU A 325 -1.52 50.02 -47.98
C LEU A 325 -3.00 49.78 -48.29
N ASN A 326 -3.79 49.37 -47.30
CA ASN A 326 -5.24 49.19 -47.44
C ASN A 326 -5.93 50.51 -47.78
N LYS A 327 -5.55 51.60 -47.11
CA LYS A 327 -6.06 52.94 -47.42
C LYS A 327 -5.73 53.36 -48.85
N ARG A 328 -4.51 53.10 -49.30
CA ARG A 328 -4.09 53.39 -50.67
C ARG A 328 -4.85 52.57 -51.71
N SER A 329 -5.14 51.31 -51.39
CA SER A 329 -5.97 50.44 -52.24
C SER A 329 -7.38 51.01 -52.41
N GLN A 330 -8.01 51.47 -51.33
CA GLN A 330 -9.34 52.08 -51.37
C GLN A 330 -9.38 53.39 -52.17
N GLU A 331 -8.35 54.23 -52.03
CA GLU A 331 -8.21 55.46 -52.84
C GLU A 331 -8.13 55.15 -54.34
N LEU A 332 -7.33 54.15 -54.71
CA LEU A 332 -7.19 53.73 -56.11
C LEU A 332 -8.49 53.12 -56.66
N GLU A 333 -9.23 52.35 -55.85
CA GLU A 333 -10.54 51.84 -56.24
C GLU A 333 -11.54 52.98 -56.51
N HIS A 334 -11.51 54.03 -55.68
CA HIS A 334 -12.35 55.21 -55.87
C HIS A 334 -12.01 55.97 -57.15
N GLU A 335 -10.72 56.20 -57.44
CA GLU A 335 -10.26 56.84 -58.69
C GLU A 335 -10.68 56.04 -59.93
N ILE A 336 -10.60 54.70 -59.86
CA ILE A 336 -11.04 53.81 -60.94
C ILE A 336 -12.54 53.98 -61.19
N ASP A 337 -13.35 54.11 -60.14
CA ASP A 337 -14.81 54.24 -60.27
C ASP A 337 -15.22 55.62 -60.82
N GLU A 338 -14.52 56.69 -60.42
CA GLU A 338 -14.70 58.03 -61.02
C GLU A 338 -14.33 58.06 -62.51
N MET A 339 -13.24 57.40 -62.90
CA MET A 339 -12.86 57.28 -64.32
C MET A 339 -13.93 56.53 -65.13
N LYS A 340 -14.50 55.45 -64.58
CA LYS A 340 -15.59 54.70 -65.23
C LYS A 340 -16.83 55.58 -65.45
N GLN A 341 -17.23 56.35 -64.44
CA GLN A 341 -18.36 57.30 -64.53
C GLN A 341 -18.13 58.38 -65.60
N SER A 342 -16.93 58.95 -65.66
CA SER A 342 -16.53 59.96 -66.65
C SER A 342 -16.54 59.45 -68.09
N ILE A 343 -16.09 58.21 -68.31
CA ILE A 343 -16.11 57.55 -69.62
C ILE A 343 -17.55 57.26 -70.05
N LEU A 344 -18.39 56.74 -69.15
CA LEU A 344 -19.80 56.48 -69.42
C LEU A 344 -20.54 57.77 -69.83
N TYR A 345 -20.29 58.87 -69.12
CA TYR A 345 -20.88 60.18 -69.40
C TYR A 345 -20.48 60.72 -70.78
N LYS A 346 -19.20 60.59 -71.16
CA LYS A 346 -18.71 61.00 -72.49
C LYS A 346 -19.34 60.18 -73.62
N ILE A 347 -19.53 58.87 -73.43
CA ILE A 347 -20.20 58.00 -74.40
C ILE A 347 -21.67 58.38 -74.56
N ALA A 348 -22.39 58.62 -73.45
CA ALA A 348 -23.80 59.02 -73.47
C ALA A 348 -24.04 60.37 -74.18
N MET A 349 -23.18 61.37 -73.91
CA MET A 349 -23.23 62.69 -74.54
C MET A 349 -22.96 62.64 -76.06
N GLY A 350 -22.05 61.77 -76.50
CA GLY A 350 -21.72 61.57 -77.92
C GLY A 350 -22.85 60.94 -78.74
N PHE A 351 -23.68 60.09 -78.13
CA PHE A 351 -24.90 59.54 -78.76
C PHE A 351 -26.03 60.58 -78.84
N GLN A 352 -26.13 61.46 -77.84
CA GLN A 352 -27.23 62.42 -77.72
C GLN A 352 -27.18 63.54 -78.78
N THR A 353 -25.99 64.04 -79.12
CA THR A 353 -25.80 65.15 -80.07
C THR A 353 -25.95 64.74 -81.53
N LYS A 354 -25.65 63.49 -81.91
CA LYS A 354 -25.67 63.06 -83.33
C LYS A 354 -27.00 62.50 -83.82
N PHE A 355 -27.80 61.88 -82.95
CA PHE A 355 -28.98 61.11 -83.37
C PHE A 355 -30.31 61.84 -83.11
N VAL A 356 -30.43 62.54 -81.98
CA VAL A 356 -31.71 63.09 -81.51
C VAL A 356 -32.08 64.38 -82.24
N GLU A 357 -31.10 65.24 -82.56
CA GLU A 357 -31.34 66.48 -83.33
C GLU A 357 -31.74 66.24 -84.79
N ARG A 358 -31.38 65.08 -85.36
CA ARG A 358 -31.78 64.69 -86.73
C ARG A 358 -33.11 63.94 -86.81
N ALA A 359 -33.52 63.24 -85.74
CA ALA A 359 -34.69 62.38 -85.77
C ALA A 359 -35.96 63.01 -85.16
N LEU A 360 -35.86 64.05 -84.33
CA LEU A 360 -37.00 64.62 -83.59
C LEU A 360 -36.97 66.17 -83.57
N PRO A 361 -37.68 66.83 -84.51
CA PRO A 361 -37.76 68.30 -84.56
C PRO A 361 -38.47 68.90 -83.35
N VAL A 362 -38.00 70.08 -82.96
CA VAL A 362 -38.55 70.88 -81.85
C VAL A 362 -39.99 71.28 -82.19
N ASN A 363 -40.92 71.08 -81.24
CA ASN A 363 -42.38 71.29 -81.30
C ASN A 363 -43.26 70.11 -81.74
N THR A 364 -42.75 68.89 -81.76
CA THR A 364 -43.59 67.69 -81.93
C THR A 364 -44.03 67.08 -80.59
N ARG A 365 -45.23 66.49 -80.54
CA ARG A 365 -45.77 65.84 -79.31
C ARG A 365 -44.84 64.73 -78.79
N ARG A 366 -44.18 64.01 -79.70
CA ARG A 366 -43.17 62.97 -79.39
C ARG A 366 -41.89 63.55 -78.76
N ARG A 367 -41.49 64.78 -79.12
CA ARG A 367 -40.33 65.46 -78.48
C ARG A 367 -40.64 65.86 -77.04
N ARG A 368 -41.86 66.32 -76.75
CA ARG A 368 -42.29 66.60 -75.37
C ARG A 368 -42.31 65.35 -74.50
N THR A 369 -42.78 64.22 -75.02
CA THR A 369 -42.74 62.93 -74.30
C THR A 369 -41.31 62.45 -74.04
N TYR A 370 -40.41 62.64 -75.02
CA TYR A 370 -38.98 62.34 -74.87
C TYR A 370 -38.31 63.22 -73.81
N ASP A 371 -38.56 64.53 -73.82
CA ASP A 371 -38.01 65.46 -72.82
C ASP A 371 -38.58 65.20 -71.40
N THR A 372 -39.85 64.77 -71.28
CA THR A 372 -40.44 64.32 -70.01
C THR A 372 -39.80 63.02 -69.50
N CYS A 373 -39.56 62.03 -70.37
CA CYS A 373 -38.83 60.81 -70.04
C CYS A 373 -37.36 61.06 -69.68
N LEU A 374 -36.73 62.09 -70.27
CA LEU A 374 -35.34 62.46 -69.97
C LEU A 374 -35.21 63.16 -68.62
N LEU A 375 -36.22 63.96 -68.23
CA LEU A 375 -36.33 64.54 -66.89
C LEU A 375 -36.54 63.48 -65.81
N THR A 376 -37.29 62.42 -66.09
CA THR A 376 -37.43 61.23 -65.20
C THR A 376 -36.17 60.36 -65.21
N GLY A 377 -35.48 60.25 -66.35
CA GLY A 377 -34.18 59.55 -66.46
C GLY A 377 -33.05 60.27 -65.70
N ARG A 378 -33.08 61.61 -65.64
CA ARG A 378 -32.11 62.41 -64.87
C ARG A 378 -32.24 62.22 -63.36
N THR A 379 -33.46 61.96 -62.87
CA THR A 379 -33.71 61.61 -61.46
C THR A 379 -33.22 60.19 -61.14
N LEU A 380 -33.36 59.26 -62.09
CA LEU A 380 -32.86 57.87 -61.98
C LEU A 380 -31.33 57.76 -62.02
N ILE A 381 -30.65 58.62 -62.79
CA ILE A 381 -29.17 58.62 -62.90
C ILE A 381 -28.50 59.24 -61.67
N ASN A 382 -29.11 60.25 -61.03
CA ASN A 382 -28.55 60.89 -59.84
C ASN A 382 -28.83 60.13 -58.53
N GLN A 383 -29.80 59.22 -58.48
CA GLN A 383 -30.15 58.45 -57.27
C GLN A 383 -29.74 56.97 -57.32
N GLY A 384 -29.21 56.49 -58.45
CA GLY A 384 -28.70 55.12 -58.60
C GLY A 384 -29.82 54.05 -58.73
N PRO A 385 -29.68 53.00 -59.57
CA PRO A 385 -30.70 51.96 -59.74
C PRO A 385 -30.75 50.91 -58.60
N SER A 386 -30.07 51.12 -57.46
CA SER A 386 -29.99 50.14 -56.37
C SER A 386 -31.15 50.20 -55.36
N ASN A 387 -32.07 51.15 -55.46
CA ASN A 387 -33.15 51.33 -54.47
C ASN A 387 -34.57 50.99 -54.94
N LEU A 388 -34.76 50.37 -56.12
CA LEU A 388 -36.11 50.02 -56.60
C LEU A 388 -36.29 48.59 -57.15
N LEU A 389 -35.23 47.78 -57.17
CA LEU A 389 -35.30 46.36 -57.59
C LEU A 389 -34.45 45.44 -56.67
N THR A 390 -34.61 45.64 -55.36
CA THR A 390 -34.20 44.72 -54.28
C THR A 390 -35.42 44.26 -53.48
N SER A 391 -36.51 43.92 -54.17
CA SER A 391 -37.59 43.12 -53.57
C SER A 391 -37.87 41.81 -54.30
N GLN A 392 -37.23 41.54 -55.45
CA GLN A 392 -37.39 40.26 -56.15
C GLN A 392 -36.11 39.89 -56.90
N LYS A 393 -35.60 38.68 -56.62
CA LYS A 393 -34.55 37.95 -57.36
C LYS A 393 -33.11 38.44 -57.21
N LYS A 394 -32.58 38.24 -56.00
CA LYS A 394 -31.21 37.72 -55.78
C LYS A 394 -31.25 36.21 -55.48
N ASP A 395 -32.17 35.51 -56.14
CA ASP A 395 -32.14 34.07 -56.32
C ASP A 395 -31.41 33.78 -57.62
N GLN A 396 -30.40 32.92 -57.54
CA GLN A 396 -29.59 32.33 -58.61
C GLN A 396 -28.26 33.05 -58.93
N MET A 397 -27.19 32.24 -58.83
CA MET A 397 -25.83 32.46 -59.34
C MET A 397 -24.81 33.14 -58.41
N GLN A 398 -24.72 32.63 -57.18
CA GLN A 398 -23.42 32.19 -56.64
C GLN A 398 -23.53 30.70 -56.30
N LYS A 399 -23.29 29.87 -57.33
CA LYS A 399 -22.88 28.46 -57.17
C LYS A 399 -21.38 28.44 -57.44
N LYS A 400 -20.64 27.75 -56.57
CA LYS A 400 -19.17 27.68 -56.45
C LYS A 400 -18.57 28.84 -55.67
N ASP A 401 -18.73 28.79 -54.35
CA ASP A 401 -17.64 28.39 -53.45
C ASP A 401 -18.14 28.54 -52.00
N ALA A 402 -17.55 27.77 -51.07
CA ALA A 402 -17.91 27.64 -49.66
C ALA A 402 -19.13 26.73 -49.35
N SER A 403 -18.96 25.43 -49.63
CA SER A 403 -19.68 24.36 -48.92
C SER A 403 -18.75 23.76 -47.88
N GLU A 404 -18.89 24.12 -46.60
CA GLU A 404 -18.54 23.30 -45.42
C GLU A 404 -18.83 24.09 -44.13
N SER A 405 -20.09 24.47 -43.91
CA SER A 405 -20.58 24.91 -42.60
C SER A 405 -22.12 25.00 -42.56
N SER A 406 -22.85 23.90 -42.71
CA SER A 406 -24.28 23.86 -42.34
C SER A 406 -24.85 22.43 -42.32
N ASP A 407 -24.66 21.70 -41.22
CA ASP A 407 -25.54 20.58 -40.83
C ASP A 407 -26.36 20.95 -39.59
N ARG A 408 -26.68 22.24 -39.43
CA ARG A 408 -27.74 22.71 -38.54
C ARG A 408 -28.95 23.09 -39.40
N GLU A 409 -30.08 22.45 -39.09
CA GLU A 409 -31.44 22.80 -39.50
C GLU A 409 -31.93 22.31 -40.88
N LYS A 410 -32.20 21.00 -40.95
CA LYS A 410 -33.28 20.43 -41.79
C LYS A 410 -33.94 19.22 -41.12
N ILE A 411 -34.66 19.43 -40.01
CA ILE A 411 -35.84 18.62 -39.65
C ILE A 411 -36.81 19.55 -38.89
N GLN A 412 -37.60 20.32 -39.62
CA GLN A 412 -38.80 20.95 -39.09
C GLN A 412 -39.85 20.97 -40.20
N ASP A 413 -40.51 19.82 -40.37
CA ASP A 413 -41.89 19.72 -40.87
C ASP A 413 -42.37 18.27 -40.68
N LEU A 414 -42.71 17.93 -39.44
CA LEU A 414 -43.73 16.94 -39.11
C LEU A 414 -44.60 17.58 -38.04
N ARG A 415 -45.84 17.94 -38.40
CA ARG A 415 -46.82 18.42 -37.44
C ARG A 415 -47.30 17.26 -36.55
N PRO A 416 -47.75 17.57 -35.33
CA PRO A 416 -47.88 16.61 -34.24
C PRO A 416 -49.35 16.25 -34.02
N ASP A 417 -49.74 15.04 -34.43
CA ASP A 417 -50.97 14.41 -33.99
C ASP A 417 -50.84 12.88 -34.10
N GLN A 418 -50.18 12.23 -33.13
CA GLN A 418 -50.55 10.84 -32.72
C GLN A 418 -49.66 10.17 -31.65
N THR A 419 -48.70 10.83 -31.03
CA THR A 419 -47.94 10.20 -29.92
C THR A 419 -47.87 11.17 -28.77
N GLY A 420 -48.62 10.89 -27.69
CA GLY A 420 -48.66 11.69 -26.47
C GLY A 420 -47.34 11.68 -25.70
N ILE A 421 -46.30 12.31 -26.28
CA ILE A 421 -45.01 12.53 -25.66
C ILE A 421 -44.85 14.04 -25.47
N ASN A 422 -44.69 14.43 -24.21
CA ASN A 422 -44.50 15.80 -23.79
C ASN A 422 -43.12 16.30 -24.28
N ILE A 423 -43.12 17.18 -25.28
CA ILE A 423 -41.91 17.74 -25.93
C ILE A 423 -41.04 18.53 -24.95
N ASP A 424 -41.60 19.05 -23.85
CA ASP A 424 -40.83 19.75 -22.82
C ASP A 424 -39.95 18.80 -22.00
N LEU A 425 -40.37 17.55 -21.81
CA LEU A 425 -39.53 16.51 -21.19
C LEU A 425 -38.35 16.14 -22.12
N TYR A 426 -38.60 16.03 -23.42
CA TYR A 426 -37.58 15.71 -24.42
C TYR A 426 -36.55 16.85 -24.60
N ASN A 427 -36.99 18.11 -24.48
CA ASN A 427 -36.11 19.27 -24.54
C ASN A 427 -35.32 19.52 -23.24
N ASN A 428 -35.84 19.13 -22.08
CA ASN A 428 -35.11 19.21 -20.80
C ASN A 428 -33.98 18.18 -20.67
N MET A 429 -34.11 16.99 -21.27
CA MET A 429 -33.04 15.97 -21.27
C MET A 429 -31.79 16.40 -22.06
N LYS A 430 -31.93 17.33 -23.01
CA LYS A 430 -30.82 17.79 -23.87
C LYS A 430 -29.87 18.81 -23.23
N LYS A 431 -30.05 19.12 -21.93
CA LYS A 431 -29.29 20.16 -21.21
C LYS A 431 -28.62 19.68 -19.93
N SER A 432 -28.40 18.38 -19.73
CA SER A 432 -27.56 17.92 -18.60
C SER A 432 -26.09 17.89 -19.02
N ARG A 433 -25.22 18.52 -18.21
CA ARG A 433 -23.76 18.52 -18.41
C ARG A 433 -23.19 17.10 -18.44
N LEU A 434 -23.85 16.15 -17.76
CA LEU A 434 -23.53 14.73 -17.76
C LEU A 434 -23.65 14.09 -19.17
N HIS A 435 -24.62 14.53 -19.97
CA HIS A 435 -24.77 14.06 -21.35
C HIS A 435 -23.62 14.54 -22.26
N GLU A 436 -23.13 15.78 -22.07
CA GLU A 436 -21.97 16.29 -22.81
C GLU A 436 -20.70 15.51 -22.44
N LEU A 437 -20.48 15.24 -21.15
CA LEU A 437 -19.31 14.51 -20.66
C LEU A 437 -19.29 13.05 -21.14
N THR A 438 -20.42 12.34 -21.03
CA THR A 438 -20.54 10.97 -21.56
C THR A 438 -20.39 10.95 -23.08
N ALA A 439 -20.99 11.90 -23.80
CA ALA A 439 -20.78 12.06 -25.24
C ALA A 439 -19.34 12.42 -25.62
N LYS A 440 -18.53 13.00 -24.73
CA LYS A 440 -17.12 13.33 -24.98
C LYS A 440 -16.19 12.13 -24.79
N TYR A 441 -16.39 11.34 -23.74
CA TYR A 441 -15.42 10.34 -23.29
C TYR A 441 -15.84 8.88 -23.51
N VAL A 442 -17.13 8.58 -23.59
CA VAL A 442 -17.64 7.20 -23.64
C VAL A 442 -17.76 6.72 -25.09
N ARG A 443 -16.99 5.70 -25.47
CA ARG A 443 -17.01 5.07 -26.82
C ARG A 443 -16.70 3.57 -26.74
N GLY A 444 -17.30 2.79 -27.63
CA GLY A 444 -17.00 1.35 -27.78
C GLY A 444 -17.84 0.46 -26.87
N LYS A 445 -17.23 -0.63 -26.36
CA LYS A 445 -17.87 -1.60 -25.47
C LYS A 445 -17.58 -1.26 -24.01
N GLY A 446 -18.59 -1.23 -23.16
CA GLY A 446 -18.42 -0.93 -21.74
C GLY A 446 -19.54 -1.42 -20.85
N ILE A 447 -19.44 -1.13 -19.57
CA ILE A 447 -20.43 -1.50 -18.56
C ILE A 447 -20.89 -0.28 -17.77
N GLN A 448 -22.09 -0.37 -17.21
CA GLN A 448 -22.59 0.58 -16.22
C GLN A 448 -23.04 -0.16 -14.97
N VAL A 449 -22.50 0.24 -13.82
CA VAL A 449 -22.73 -0.38 -12.52
C VAL A 449 -23.49 0.59 -11.61
N GLY A 450 -24.62 0.15 -11.06
CA GLY A 450 -25.48 0.92 -10.16
C GLY A 450 -26.88 1.19 -10.74
N PRO A 451 -27.78 1.81 -9.97
CA PRO A 451 -29.15 2.09 -10.41
C PRO A 451 -29.19 3.11 -11.56
N VAL A 452 -30.10 2.89 -12.50
CA VAL A 452 -30.29 3.71 -13.72
C VAL A 452 -31.70 4.30 -13.69
N TYR A 453 -31.81 5.60 -13.39
CA TYR A 453 -33.10 6.32 -13.40
C TYR A 453 -33.35 7.07 -14.72
N HIS A 454 -32.29 7.32 -15.50
CA HIS A 454 -32.37 7.86 -16.86
C HIS A 454 -31.37 7.14 -17.77
N GLU A 455 -31.78 6.82 -19.00
CA GLU A 455 -30.83 6.48 -20.05
C GLU A 455 -29.87 7.67 -20.20
N LEU A 456 -28.55 7.43 -20.09
CA LEU A 456 -27.50 8.45 -20.26
C LEU A 456 -27.44 8.91 -21.73
N GLY A 457 -28.53 9.43 -22.29
CA GLY A 457 -28.76 9.80 -23.71
C GLY A 457 -27.71 9.23 -24.67
N ILE A 458 -27.63 7.91 -24.77
CA ILE A 458 -26.50 7.26 -25.39
C ILE A 458 -26.66 7.39 -26.92
N THR A 459 -25.71 8.05 -27.58
CA THR A 459 -25.72 8.16 -29.05
C THR A 459 -25.53 6.79 -29.70
N SER A 460 -26.08 6.59 -30.90
CA SER A 460 -26.00 5.36 -31.68
C SER A 460 -24.55 5.01 -32.06
N ASN A 461 -23.83 4.25 -31.23
CA ASN A 461 -22.59 3.46 -31.49
C ASN A 461 -21.92 2.93 -30.20
N ILE A 462 -22.66 2.76 -29.10
CA ILE A 462 -22.13 2.32 -27.81
C ILE A 462 -22.78 0.97 -27.45
N ASP A 463 -21.94 -0.02 -27.13
CA ASP A 463 -22.37 -1.34 -26.64
C ASP A 463 -22.20 -1.35 -25.12
N ILE A 464 -23.32 -1.23 -24.39
CA ILE A 464 -23.32 -1.09 -22.93
C ILE A 464 -24.09 -2.24 -22.29
N THR A 465 -23.53 -2.82 -21.23
CA THR A 465 -24.23 -3.79 -20.37
C THR A 465 -24.51 -3.17 -19.00
N TYR A 466 -25.77 -3.19 -18.58
CA TYR A 466 -26.22 -2.65 -17.30
C TYR A 466 -26.16 -3.70 -16.19
N LEU A 467 -25.48 -3.36 -15.09
CA LEU A 467 -25.19 -4.22 -13.95
C LEU A 467 -25.71 -3.59 -12.66
N ASN A 468 -26.40 -4.38 -11.83
CA ASN A 468 -26.83 -3.93 -10.49
C ASN A 468 -26.89 -5.10 -9.49
N HIS A 469 -26.82 -4.81 -8.18
CA HIS A 469 -26.88 -5.80 -7.09
C HIS A 469 -28.29 -6.26 -6.76
N THR A 470 -29.29 -5.41 -6.96
CA THR A 470 -30.69 -5.70 -6.65
C THR A 470 -31.56 -5.71 -7.90
N GLY A 471 -32.66 -6.47 -7.86
CA GLY A 471 -33.64 -6.53 -8.94
C GLY A 471 -34.52 -5.27 -9.01
N GLN A 472 -35.18 -5.04 -10.15
CA GLN A 472 -35.98 -3.84 -10.42
C GLN A 472 -37.00 -3.48 -9.33
N GLU A 473 -37.65 -4.48 -8.71
CA GLU A 473 -38.65 -4.28 -7.65
C GLU A 473 -38.03 -3.80 -6.32
N GLN A 474 -36.82 -4.22 -6.00
CA GLN A 474 -36.08 -3.80 -4.79
C GLN A 474 -35.48 -2.40 -4.97
N ILE A 475 -34.99 -2.07 -6.18
CA ILE A 475 -34.49 -0.73 -6.51
C ILE A 475 -35.56 0.34 -6.22
N SER A 476 -36.82 0.08 -6.62
CA SER A 476 -37.95 0.98 -6.34
C SER A 476 -38.35 1.11 -4.86
N GLN A 477 -37.91 0.19 -4.00
CA GLN A 477 -38.17 0.21 -2.55
C GLN A 477 -37.03 0.85 -1.75
N GLU A 478 -35.79 0.60 -2.15
CA GLU A 478 -34.58 1.10 -1.47
C GLU A 478 -34.26 2.56 -1.80
N GLN A 479 -34.72 3.06 -2.95
CA GLN A 479 -34.50 4.43 -3.40
C GLN A 479 -35.76 5.01 -4.06
N PRO A 480 -36.61 5.72 -3.30
CA PRO A 480 -37.72 6.47 -3.88
C PRO A 480 -37.19 7.77 -4.49
N GLU A 481 -37.07 7.89 -5.81
CA GLU A 481 -36.79 9.17 -6.47
C GLU A 481 -37.54 9.32 -7.80
N PRO A 482 -37.46 10.50 -8.45
CA PRO A 482 -38.40 11.62 -8.47
C PRO A 482 -39.73 11.30 -9.19
N GLU A 483 -40.78 12.08 -8.96
CA GLU A 483 -42.09 11.91 -9.63
C GLU A 483 -41.92 11.79 -11.16
N ASN A 484 -42.31 10.62 -11.71
CA ASN A 484 -42.32 10.23 -13.13
C ASN A 484 -41.08 9.54 -13.73
N SER A 485 -40.14 9.01 -12.95
CA SER A 485 -39.08 8.11 -13.46
C SER A 485 -39.35 6.63 -13.14
N VAL A 486 -39.00 5.72 -14.05
CA VAL A 486 -39.07 4.26 -13.84
C VAL A 486 -37.65 3.70 -13.93
N PRO A 487 -37.11 3.02 -12.91
CA PRO A 487 -35.76 2.47 -12.97
C PRO A 487 -35.63 1.45 -14.10
N ALA A 488 -34.56 1.56 -14.87
CA ALA A 488 -34.29 0.63 -15.97
C ALA A 488 -34.04 -0.78 -15.41
N LYS A 489 -34.56 -1.79 -16.11
CA LYS A 489 -34.30 -3.19 -15.77
C LYS A 489 -32.83 -3.50 -16.08
N PRO A 490 -32.02 -3.96 -15.10
CA PRO A 490 -30.63 -4.31 -15.38
C PRO A 490 -30.55 -5.51 -16.34
N ASP A 491 -29.57 -5.52 -17.24
CA ASP A 491 -29.30 -6.65 -18.13
C ASP A 491 -28.85 -7.88 -17.33
N LYS A 492 -28.10 -7.65 -16.25
CA LYS A 492 -27.64 -8.68 -15.31
C LYS A 492 -27.68 -8.18 -13.87
N VAL A 493 -28.22 -9.01 -12.98
CA VAL A 493 -28.09 -8.83 -11.53
C VAL A 493 -26.82 -9.56 -11.07
N ILE A 494 -25.87 -8.82 -10.48
CA ILE A 494 -24.57 -9.36 -10.03
C ILE A 494 -24.27 -8.90 -8.61
N ASP A 495 -23.58 -9.73 -7.82
CA ASP A 495 -22.98 -9.24 -6.58
C ASP A 495 -21.90 -8.20 -6.94
N ILE A 496 -22.09 -6.95 -6.52
CA ILE A 496 -21.26 -5.81 -6.94
C ILE A 496 -19.84 -5.90 -6.33
N GLY A 497 -19.58 -6.86 -5.44
CA GLY A 497 -18.27 -7.07 -4.80
C GLY A 497 -17.08 -7.31 -5.74
N CYS A 498 -17.26 -7.86 -6.95
CA CYS A 498 -16.17 -8.01 -7.91
C CYS A 498 -16.66 -8.24 -9.35
N LEU A 499 -16.02 -7.57 -10.32
CA LEU A 499 -16.29 -7.70 -11.77
C LEU A 499 -15.65 -8.96 -12.38
N ASP A 500 -15.61 -10.08 -11.66
CA ASP A 500 -14.83 -11.29 -12.00
C ASP A 500 -15.22 -11.96 -13.32
N LYS A 501 -16.43 -11.69 -13.80
CA LYS A 501 -16.93 -12.21 -15.08
C LYS A 501 -16.33 -11.51 -16.30
N TYR A 502 -15.62 -10.39 -16.10
CA TYR A 502 -14.94 -9.65 -17.16
C TYR A 502 -13.44 -9.90 -17.10
N GLU A 503 -12.85 -10.19 -18.26
CA GLU A 503 -11.41 -10.41 -18.39
C GLU A 503 -10.62 -9.11 -18.17
N ASN A 504 -9.32 -9.24 -17.89
CA ASN A 504 -8.43 -8.09 -17.78
C ASN A 504 -8.40 -7.34 -19.12
N GLU A 505 -8.50 -6.01 -19.08
CA GLU A 505 -8.41 -5.15 -20.27
C GLU A 505 -9.47 -5.48 -21.35
N GLU A 506 -10.65 -5.95 -20.96
CA GLU A 506 -11.75 -6.27 -21.88
C GLU A 506 -12.50 -5.01 -22.37
N LEU A 507 -12.71 -4.03 -21.48
CA LEU A 507 -13.67 -2.93 -21.65
C LEU A 507 -12.99 -1.63 -22.11
N ASN A 508 -13.71 -0.84 -22.90
CA ASN A 508 -13.29 0.52 -23.28
C ASN A 508 -13.69 1.57 -22.24
N PHE A 509 -14.80 1.34 -21.54
CA PHE A 509 -15.25 2.22 -20.48
C PHE A 509 -16.03 1.48 -19.39
N CYS A 510 -16.07 2.07 -18.19
CA CYS A 510 -16.85 1.60 -17.05
C CYS A 510 -17.49 2.83 -16.37
N ILE A 511 -18.81 2.83 -16.24
CA ILE A 511 -19.56 3.89 -15.57
C ILE A 511 -20.02 3.35 -14.21
N VAL A 512 -19.73 4.07 -13.14
CA VAL A 512 -20.01 3.66 -11.77
C VAL A 512 -20.84 4.76 -11.11
N ASN A 513 -22.10 4.44 -10.78
CA ASN A 513 -23.05 5.40 -10.24
C ASN A 513 -23.42 5.07 -8.77
N LYS A 514 -23.01 5.93 -7.83
CA LYS A 514 -23.32 5.80 -6.38
C LYS A 514 -22.97 4.43 -5.79
N VAL A 515 -21.93 3.79 -6.34
CA VAL A 515 -21.54 2.42 -5.96
C VAL A 515 -20.56 2.44 -4.79
N THR A 516 -19.68 3.44 -4.70
CA THR A 516 -18.71 3.62 -3.61
C THR A 516 -19.38 3.73 -2.24
N GLU A 517 -20.63 4.20 -2.17
CA GLU A 517 -21.43 4.28 -0.96
C GLU A 517 -22.03 2.92 -0.51
N LYS A 518 -22.08 1.92 -1.39
CA LYS A 518 -22.87 0.68 -1.21
C LYS A 518 -22.05 -0.61 -1.21
N VAL A 519 -20.77 -0.53 -1.60
CA VAL A 519 -19.86 -1.67 -1.58
C VAL A 519 -19.11 -1.74 -0.26
N LYS A 520 -18.85 -2.96 0.23
CA LYS A 520 -18.12 -3.18 1.49
C LYS A 520 -16.68 -2.68 1.43
N ASP A 521 -16.05 -2.76 0.26
CA ASP A 521 -14.70 -2.26 -0.01
C ASP A 521 -14.68 -1.48 -1.35
N PRO A 522 -14.81 -0.14 -1.29
CA PRO A 522 -14.78 0.72 -2.48
C PRO A 522 -13.44 0.73 -3.23
N LEU A 523 -12.33 0.51 -2.50
CA LEU A 523 -10.99 0.50 -3.06
C LEU A 523 -10.78 -0.76 -3.91
N GLU A 524 -11.19 -1.92 -3.38
CA GLU A 524 -11.17 -3.21 -4.08
C GLU A 524 -12.05 -3.16 -5.35
N PHE A 525 -13.24 -2.56 -5.25
CA PHE A 525 -14.13 -2.40 -6.40
C PHE A 525 -13.50 -1.54 -7.51
N LEU A 526 -12.92 -0.38 -7.17
CA LEU A 526 -12.29 0.51 -8.16
C LEU A 526 -11.06 -0.13 -8.80
N ASN A 527 -10.26 -0.89 -8.04
CA ASN A 527 -9.17 -1.70 -8.59
C ASN A 527 -9.68 -2.73 -9.60
N CYS A 528 -10.81 -3.41 -9.29
CA CYS A 528 -11.46 -4.30 -10.23
C CYS A 528 -11.97 -3.59 -11.48
N ALA A 529 -12.57 -2.41 -11.33
CA ALA A 529 -13.03 -1.62 -12.48
C ALA A 529 -11.86 -1.22 -13.39
N LEU A 530 -10.76 -0.69 -12.83
CA LEU A 530 -9.56 -0.34 -13.58
C LEU A 530 -8.89 -1.58 -14.22
N ARG A 531 -8.90 -2.74 -13.57
CA ARG A 531 -8.41 -4.00 -14.14
C ARG A 531 -9.12 -4.36 -15.44
N THR A 532 -10.45 -4.22 -15.48
CA THR A 532 -11.26 -4.57 -16.66
C THR A 532 -11.10 -3.59 -17.82
N LEU A 533 -10.60 -2.37 -17.58
CA LEU A 533 -10.40 -1.37 -18.63
C LEU A 533 -9.12 -1.62 -19.44
N LYS A 534 -9.16 -1.35 -20.75
CA LYS A 534 -7.97 -1.29 -21.61
C LYS A 534 -7.07 -0.12 -21.21
N PRO A 535 -5.75 -0.14 -21.51
CA PRO A 535 -4.93 1.06 -21.45
C PRO A 535 -5.57 2.21 -22.26
N GLY A 536 -5.69 3.40 -21.66
CA GLY A 536 -6.46 4.52 -22.22
C GLY A 536 -7.99 4.39 -22.10
N GLY A 537 -8.51 3.35 -21.43
CA GLY A 537 -9.93 3.16 -21.17
C GLY A 537 -10.45 4.11 -20.08
N ILE A 538 -11.73 4.46 -20.15
CA ILE A 538 -12.34 5.50 -19.32
C ILE A 538 -13.15 4.91 -18.16
N LEU A 539 -12.79 5.25 -16.94
CA LEU A 539 -13.61 5.06 -15.75
C LEU A 539 -14.36 6.35 -15.43
N PHE A 540 -15.67 6.26 -15.30
CA PHE A 540 -16.57 7.38 -15.08
C PHE A 540 -17.26 7.19 -13.72
N LEU A 541 -16.92 7.98 -12.71
CA LEU A 541 -17.42 7.84 -11.34
C LEU A 541 -18.38 8.98 -11.01
N ILE A 542 -19.53 8.65 -10.42
CA ILE A 542 -20.56 9.62 -10.01
C ILE A 542 -20.85 9.39 -8.52
N ASP A 543 -20.66 10.43 -7.72
CA ASP A 543 -20.77 10.42 -6.24
C ASP A 543 -21.74 11.51 -5.75
N SER A 544 -22.37 11.34 -4.58
CA SER A 544 -23.32 12.33 -4.00
C SER A 544 -22.89 12.83 -2.63
N ASN A 545 -23.08 14.12 -2.35
CA ASN A 545 -22.78 14.70 -1.04
C ASN A 545 -23.97 14.53 -0.07
N ASN A 546 -23.94 13.55 0.83
CA ASN A 546 -24.97 13.37 1.87
C ASN A 546 -24.69 14.29 3.07
N ALA A 547 -25.25 15.50 3.08
CA ALA A 547 -25.20 16.42 4.21
C ALA A 547 -26.43 16.34 5.16
N ASP A 548 -27.39 15.46 4.90
CA ASP A 548 -28.65 15.36 5.68
C ASP A 548 -28.82 13.95 6.32
N SER A 549 -27.99 13.59 7.30
CA SER A 549 -28.43 12.68 8.37
C SER A 549 -28.98 13.53 9.53
N PRO A 550 -30.19 13.25 10.08
CA PRO A 550 -30.72 14.04 11.18
C PRO A 550 -30.03 13.61 12.49
N GLU A 551 -28.94 14.30 12.85
CA GLU A 551 -28.20 14.05 14.09
C GLU A 551 -28.66 14.97 15.25
N THR A 552 -28.72 14.37 16.43
CA THR A 552 -29.16 14.95 17.69
C THR A 552 -28.19 16.03 18.21
N SER A 553 -28.71 16.93 19.04
CA SER A 553 -28.17 18.25 19.39
C SER A 553 -26.83 18.33 20.14
N ASP A 554 -26.05 17.25 20.27
CA ASP A 554 -24.87 17.23 21.16
C ASP A 554 -23.51 17.16 20.45
N GLU A 555 -23.43 17.20 19.12
CA GLU A 555 -22.16 17.20 18.38
C GLU A 555 -21.98 18.45 17.51
N LYS A 556 -21.87 19.62 18.15
CA LYS A 556 -21.62 20.91 17.46
C LYS A 556 -20.22 21.48 17.60
N GLU A 557 -19.31 20.81 18.28
CA GLU A 557 -17.94 21.29 18.49
C GLU A 557 -16.90 20.29 18.00
N GLU A 558 -16.89 20.00 16.69
CA GLU A 558 -15.70 19.59 15.92
C GLU A 558 -16.09 19.31 14.47
N LYS A 559 -16.18 20.35 13.61
CA LYS A 559 -16.15 20.18 12.14
C LYS A 559 -15.91 21.53 11.45
N THR A 560 -14.69 22.00 11.58
CA THR A 560 -14.10 22.97 10.65
C THR A 560 -12.77 22.41 10.16
N LEU A 561 -12.82 21.33 9.36
CA LEU A 561 -11.74 20.88 8.46
C LEU A 561 -12.28 19.73 7.54
N SER A 562 -12.04 19.89 6.24
CA SER A 562 -12.34 19.05 5.05
C SER A 562 -13.80 18.64 4.74
N LYS A 563 -14.40 19.30 3.73
CA LYS A 563 -15.38 18.69 2.82
C LYS A 563 -14.58 17.97 1.73
N GLU A 564 -14.21 16.72 1.92
CA GLU A 564 -13.54 15.92 0.87
C GLU A 564 -14.53 14.81 0.44
N TYR A 565 -14.76 14.65 -0.86
CA TYR A 565 -15.65 13.60 -1.36
C TYR A 565 -15.01 12.22 -1.14
N PRO A 566 -15.73 11.19 -0.68
CA PRO A 566 -15.18 9.85 -0.45
C PRO A 566 -14.44 9.30 -1.67
N THR A 567 -14.99 9.50 -2.88
CA THR A 567 -14.36 9.08 -4.13
C THR A 567 -13.04 9.81 -4.41
N GLU A 568 -12.92 11.09 -4.09
CA GLU A 568 -11.67 11.85 -4.27
C GLU A 568 -10.55 11.32 -3.39
N ALA A 569 -10.86 11.04 -2.11
CA ALA A 569 -9.92 10.47 -1.17
C ALA A 569 -9.44 9.07 -1.62
N ILE A 570 -10.36 8.24 -2.14
CA ILE A 570 -10.01 6.91 -2.66
C ILE A 570 -9.15 7.02 -3.93
N LEU A 571 -9.44 7.94 -4.86
CA LEU A 571 -8.60 8.17 -6.04
C LEU A 571 -7.21 8.67 -5.67
N LYS A 572 -7.09 9.57 -4.69
CA LYS A 572 -5.79 10.02 -4.14
C LYS A 572 -5.03 8.85 -3.52
N GLN A 573 -5.70 8.01 -2.75
CA GLN A 573 -5.12 6.82 -2.14
C GLN A 573 -4.64 5.80 -3.19
N LEU A 574 -5.43 5.55 -4.24
CA LEU A 574 -5.05 4.67 -5.35
C LEU A 574 -3.83 5.20 -6.10
N ASN A 575 -3.79 6.51 -6.39
CA ASN A 575 -2.66 7.11 -7.10
C ASN A 575 -1.39 7.18 -6.23
N LEU A 576 -1.53 7.17 -4.89
CA LEU A 576 -0.41 6.99 -3.96
C LEU A 576 0.09 5.53 -3.94
N GLN A 577 -0.80 4.55 -4.03
CA GLN A 577 -0.46 3.13 -4.04
C GLN A 577 0.15 2.67 -5.36
N GLU A 578 -0.40 3.14 -6.49
CA GLU A 578 0.07 2.86 -7.84
C GLU A 578 0.14 4.17 -8.66
N PRO A 579 1.25 4.92 -8.55
CA PRO A 579 1.45 6.13 -9.33
C PRO A 579 1.39 5.83 -10.83
N ASP A 580 0.59 6.61 -11.56
CA ASP A 580 0.34 6.50 -13.00
C ASP A 580 -0.57 5.34 -13.44
N LEU A 581 -1.23 4.65 -12.50
CA LEU A 581 -2.28 3.65 -12.82
C LEU A 581 -3.40 4.26 -13.67
N PHE A 582 -3.68 5.55 -13.45
CA PHE A 582 -4.64 6.33 -14.21
C PHE A 582 -4.30 7.83 -14.16
N THR A 583 -4.95 8.60 -15.02
CA THR A 583 -4.93 10.07 -15.00
C THR A 583 -6.36 10.57 -14.80
N VAL A 584 -6.57 11.47 -13.85
CA VAL A 584 -7.85 12.19 -13.73
C VAL A 584 -7.92 13.22 -14.87
N LEU A 585 -8.86 13.03 -15.79
CA LEU A 585 -9.05 13.89 -16.95
C LEU A 585 -9.94 15.09 -16.65
N GLU A 586 -11.03 14.86 -15.91
CA GLU A 586 -11.95 15.91 -15.47
C GLU A 586 -12.48 15.60 -14.08
N ASP A 587 -12.75 16.69 -13.35
CA ASP A 587 -13.32 16.70 -12.01
C ASP A 587 -14.39 17.81 -11.97
N VAL A 588 -15.66 17.46 -11.81
CA VAL A 588 -16.79 18.38 -12.08
C VAL A 588 -17.90 18.25 -11.05
N GLU A 589 -18.20 19.36 -10.37
CA GLU A 589 -19.42 19.54 -9.56
C GLU A 589 -20.65 19.84 -10.42
N TYR A 590 -21.76 19.17 -10.10
CA TYR A 590 -23.04 19.33 -10.79
C TYR A 590 -24.20 19.40 -9.79
N ASN A 591 -24.99 20.47 -9.86
CA ASN A 591 -26.18 20.66 -9.03
C ASN A 591 -27.44 20.27 -9.83
N PHE A 592 -28.28 19.40 -9.25
CA PHE A 592 -29.61 19.13 -9.78
C PHE A 592 -30.61 20.12 -9.18
N GLU A 593 -31.26 20.95 -10.02
CA GLU A 593 -32.44 21.71 -9.60
C GLU A 593 -33.66 20.79 -9.65
N HIS A 594 -34.08 20.26 -8.50
CA HIS A 594 -35.41 19.69 -8.33
C HIS A 594 -36.16 20.41 -7.20
N GLU A 595 -37.44 20.70 -7.46
CA GLU A 595 -38.33 21.49 -6.60
C GLU A 595 -38.20 21.11 -5.11
N LYS A 596 -37.44 21.93 -4.36
CA LYS A 596 -37.30 22.04 -2.89
C LYS A 596 -36.22 21.23 -2.15
N LYS A 597 -35.28 20.56 -2.81
CA LYS A 597 -33.99 20.17 -2.19
C LYS A 597 -32.84 20.19 -3.20
N GLU A 598 -31.79 20.96 -2.90
CA GLU A 598 -30.53 20.94 -3.68
C GLU A 598 -29.75 19.66 -3.32
N ALA A 599 -29.59 18.75 -4.29
CA ALA A 599 -28.63 17.64 -4.18
C ALA A 599 -27.43 17.96 -5.09
N GLN A 600 -26.21 17.94 -4.51
CA GLN A 600 -24.97 18.14 -5.25
C GLN A 600 -24.35 16.77 -5.58
N GLU A 601 -24.16 16.49 -6.87
CA GLU A 601 -23.43 15.32 -7.36
C GLU A 601 -22.05 15.75 -7.89
N HIS A 602 -21.06 14.87 -7.76
CA HIS A 602 -19.69 15.08 -8.20
C HIS A 602 -19.27 13.99 -9.18
N VAL A 603 -18.63 14.39 -10.29
CA VAL A 603 -18.28 13.50 -11.38
C VAL A 603 -16.77 13.49 -11.61
N PHE A 604 -16.15 12.33 -11.48
CA PHE A 604 -14.73 12.11 -11.81
C PHE A 604 -14.61 11.30 -13.10
N ILE A 605 -13.82 11.81 -14.04
CA ILE A 605 -13.48 11.11 -15.29
C ILE A 605 -12.01 10.72 -15.25
N VAL A 606 -11.75 9.42 -15.31
CA VAL A 606 -10.44 8.82 -15.08
C VAL A 606 -10.04 7.99 -16.30
N GLU A 607 -8.83 8.19 -16.82
CA GLU A 607 -8.26 7.42 -17.93
C GLU A 607 -7.19 6.45 -17.40
N LYS A 608 -7.32 5.15 -17.70
CA LYS A 608 -6.29 4.17 -17.33
C LYS A 608 -4.96 4.47 -18.02
N GLY A 609 -3.85 4.40 -17.29
CA GLY A 609 -2.52 4.82 -17.71
C GLY A 609 -2.07 4.26 -19.07
N HIS A 610 -1.43 5.10 -19.89
CA HIS A 610 -0.91 4.78 -21.22
C HIS A 610 0.62 4.63 -21.19
N PHE A 611 1.12 3.42 -20.91
CA PHE A 611 2.55 3.14 -20.67
C PHE A 611 3.51 3.73 -21.71
N GLU A 612 3.16 3.74 -23.02
CA GLU A 612 4.04 4.34 -24.04
C GLU A 612 4.31 5.84 -23.81
N LYS A 613 3.33 6.59 -23.29
CA LYS A 613 3.44 8.03 -23.07
C LYS A 613 4.38 8.32 -21.90
N GLU A 614 4.25 7.55 -20.82
CA GLU A 614 5.15 7.65 -19.67
C GLU A 614 6.55 7.15 -19.99
N ILE A 615 6.72 6.06 -20.75
CA ILE A 615 8.03 5.62 -21.24
C ILE A 615 8.70 6.75 -22.04
N THR A 616 7.96 7.39 -22.94
CA THR A 616 8.47 8.51 -23.74
C THR A 616 8.86 9.70 -22.86
N ARG A 617 8.08 9.99 -21.81
CA ARG A 617 8.37 11.05 -20.84
C ARG A 617 9.63 10.73 -20.03
N LEU A 618 9.73 9.51 -19.49
CA LEU A 618 10.87 9.03 -18.70
C LEU A 618 12.15 9.09 -19.54
N LEU A 619 12.13 8.64 -20.79
CA LEU A 619 13.30 8.71 -21.67
C LEU A 619 13.75 10.16 -21.90
N LYS A 620 12.83 11.10 -22.11
CA LYS A 620 13.15 12.54 -22.25
C LYS A 620 13.78 13.15 -20.99
N THR A 621 13.38 12.71 -19.81
CA THR A 621 13.91 13.23 -18.54
C THR A 621 15.20 12.51 -18.11
N SER A 622 15.38 11.25 -18.52
CA SER A 622 16.54 10.42 -18.17
C SER A 622 17.83 10.83 -18.90
N ASP A 623 17.70 11.50 -20.05
CA ASP A 623 18.83 11.99 -20.85
C ASP A 623 19.62 13.15 -20.20
N GLY A 624 19.22 13.62 -19.00
CA GLY A 624 19.64 14.94 -18.50
C GLY A 624 20.70 15.06 -17.41
N ILE A 625 21.04 14.03 -16.59
CA ILE A 625 21.72 14.31 -15.30
C ILE A 625 22.89 13.38 -14.91
N ILE A 626 23.16 12.26 -15.58
CA ILE A 626 24.24 11.33 -15.15
C ILE A 626 25.30 11.19 -16.25
N ASN A 627 26.57 11.39 -15.88
CA ASN A 627 27.71 11.31 -16.78
C ASN A 627 27.86 9.87 -17.28
N SER A 628 28.27 9.65 -18.54
CA SER A 628 28.41 8.30 -19.10
C SER A 628 29.43 7.41 -18.37
N LYS A 629 30.31 8.04 -17.60
CA LYS A 629 31.27 7.39 -16.69
C LYS A 629 30.63 6.66 -15.51
N ASP A 630 29.36 6.93 -15.20
CA ASP A 630 28.67 6.34 -14.04
C ASP A 630 27.81 5.12 -14.40
N ILE A 631 27.85 4.65 -15.66
CA ILE A 631 27.17 3.40 -16.05
C ILE A 631 27.99 2.23 -15.55
N GLU A 632 27.47 1.48 -14.57
CA GLU A 632 28.19 0.39 -13.92
C GLU A 632 27.86 -1.00 -14.49
N LEU A 633 26.69 -1.17 -15.10
CA LEU A 633 26.20 -2.45 -15.63
C LEU A 633 25.21 -2.25 -16.79
N ASP A 634 24.95 -3.33 -17.53
CA ASP A 634 23.97 -3.34 -18.62
C ASP A 634 22.79 -4.28 -18.33
N VAL A 635 21.57 -3.78 -18.44
CA VAL A 635 20.32 -4.55 -18.34
C VAL A 635 19.89 -4.95 -19.75
N ILE A 636 19.97 -6.24 -20.05
CA ILE A 636 19.65 -6.82 -21.35
C ILE A 636 18.24 -7.39 -21.32
N VAL A 637 17.36 -6.82 -22.14
CA VAL A 637 15.95 -7.22 -22.25
C VAL A 637 15.69 -7.78 -23.66
N PRO A 638 15.67 -9.11 -23.85
CA PRO A 638 15.29 -9.72 -25.13
C PRO A 638 13.76 -9.67 -25.31
N VAL A 639 13.31 -9.28 -26.50
CA VAL A 639 11.90 -9.10 -26.83
C VAL A 639 11.53 -9.97 -28.02
N TYR A 640 10.51 -10.82 -27.85
CA TYR A 640 9.86 -11.54 -28.95
C TYR A 640 8.35 -11.57 -28.73
N ASN A 641 7.63 -10.69 -29.44
CA ASN A 641 6.20 -10.44 -29.25
C ASN A 641 5.89 -9.92 -27.82
N ALA A 642 4.72 -10.25 -27.27
CA ALA A 642 4.29 -9.84 -25.92
C ALA A 642 4.35 -8.33 -25.67
N TYR A 643 3.66 -7.57 -26.53
CA TYR A 643 3.67 -6.10 -26.49
C TYR A 643 3.29 -5.50 -25.13
N GLU A 644 2.20 -5.94 -24.51
CA GLU A 644 1.76 -5.38 -23.23
C GLU A 644 2.75 -5.65 -22.10
N ASP A 645 3.27 -6.88 -22.05
CA ASP A 645 4.25 -7.28 -21.03
C ASP A 645 5.58 -6.51 -21.23
N THR A 646 6.00 -6.34 -22.49
CA THR A 646 7.19 -5.54 -22.85
C THR A 646 7.05 -4.09 -22.40
N LEU A 647 5.87 -3.48 -22.56
CA LEU A 647 5.63 -2.11 -22.09
C LEU A 647 5.71 -2.01 -20.57
N LYS A 648 5.08 -2.93 -19.84
CA LYS A 648 5.10 -2.96 -18.37
C LYS A 648 6.54 -3.15 -17.84
N CYS A 649 7.28 -4.08 -18.44
CA CYS A 649 8.70 -4.31 -18.13
C CYS A 649 9.54 -3.05 -18.39
N LEU A 650 9.46 -2.49 -19.60
CA LEU A 650 10.23 -1.31 -19.99
C LEU A 650 9.91 -0.09 -19.11
N TYR A 651 8.63 0.15 -18.82
CA TYR A 651 8.22 1.20 -17.89
C TYR A 651 8.83 0.98 -16.50
N SER A 652 8.73 -0.23 -15.94
CA SER A 652 9.30 -0.51 -14.60
C SER A 652 10.82 -0.33 -14.53
N VAL A 653 11.54 -0.71 -15.58
CA VAL A 653 13.00 -0.54 -15.69
C VAL A 653 13.37 0.94 -15.77
N LEU A 654 12.64 1.74 -16.55
CA LEU A 654 12.90 3.17 -16.71
C LEU A 654 12.45 3.99 -15.50
N LYS A 655 11.35 3.61 -14.84
CA LYS A 655 10.88 4.22 -13.60
C LYS A 655 11.90 4.03 -12.48
N ASN A 656 12.45 2.82 -12.38
CA ASN A 656 13.47 2.45 -11.41
C ASN A 656 14.89 2.58 -12.00
N ALA A 657 15.12 3.66 -12.77
CA ALA A 657 16.40 3.94 -13.40
C ALA A 657 17.54 4.10 -12.37
N GLY A 658 18.76 3.84 -12.81
CA GLY A 658 19.95 3.98 -11.98
C GLY A 658 21.24 4.05 -12.81
N ASN A 659 22.33 3.59 -12.21
CA ASN A 659 23.66 3.56 -12.82
C ASN A 659 23.84 2.38 -13.78
N PHE A 660 22.89 2.21 -14.69
CA PHE A 660 22.90 1.14 -15.69
C PHE A 660 22.44 1.63 -17.06
N ARG A 661 22.78 0.87 -18.09
CA ARG A 661 22.29 1.05 -19.46
C ARG A 661 21.28 -0.04 -19.79
N THR A 662 20.16 0.35 -20.37
CA THR A 662 19.14 -0.59 -20.86
C THR A 662 19.43 -0.94 -22.30
N VAL A 663 19.55 -2.24 -22.60
CA VAL A 663 19.77 -2.79 -23.94
C VAL A 663 18.55 -3.63 -24.33
N LEU A 664 17.63 -3.03 -25.08
CA LEU A 664 16.40 -3.68 -25.54
C LEU A 664 16.64 -4.35 -26.89
N ILE A 665 16.44 -5.66 -27.00
CA ILE A 665 16.79 -6.44 -28.20
C ILE A 665 15.54 -7.09 -28.81
N ASN A 666 15.06 -6.58 -29.95
CA ASN A 666 13.98 -7.22 -30.72
C ASN A 666 14.51 -8.44 -31.47
N ASP A 667 14.09 -9.65 -31.08
CA ASP A 667 14.42 -10.89 -31.74
C ASP A 667 13.48 -11.21 -32.90
N LYS A 668 13.31 -10.24 -33.80
CA LYS A 668 12.43 -10.34 -34.97
C LYS A 668 10.99 -10.71 -34.60
N SER A 669 10.39 -9.91 -33.71
CA SER A 669 8.96 -10.04 -33.35
C SER A 669 8.05 -10.04 -34.57
N THR A 670 7.03 -10.89 -34.52
CA THR A 670 5.97 -10.97 -35.54
C THR A 670 4.80 -10.02 -35.25
N ASP A 671 4.62 -9.61 -33.99
CA ASP A 671 3.65 -8.58 -33.61
C ASP A 671 4.09 -7.21 -34.13
N HIS A 672 3.29 -6.62 -35.04
CA HIS A 672 3.57 -5.33 -35.63
C HIS A 672 3.69 -4.21 -34.59
N ARG A 673 2.99 -4.31 -33.46
CA ARG A 673 3.02 -3.30 -32.38
C ARG A 673 4.41 -3.18 -31.74
N ILE A 674 5.15 -4.29 -31.65
CA ILE A 674 6.56 -4.25 -31.19
C ILE A 674 7.44 -3.50 -32.19
N LYS A 675 7.22 -3.69 -33.50
CA LYS A 675 7.97 -2.95 -34.52
C LYS A 675 7.67 -1.46 -34.46
N ASP A 676 6.40 -1.10 -34.27
CA ASP A 676 5.98 0.28 -34.11
C ASP A 676 6.57 0.89 -32.82
N LEU A 677 6.59 0.14 -31.72
CA LEU A 677 7.26 0.54 -30.48
C LEU A 677 8.75 0.84 -30.70
N PHE A 678 9.51 -0.07 -31.33
CA PHE A 678 10.93 0.18 -31.62
C PHE A 678 11.14 1.40 -32.52
N THR A 679 10.23 1.64 -33.47
CA THR A 679 10.25 2.83 -34.33
C THR A 679 10.03 4.11 -33.52
N LYS A 680 9.06 4.11 -32.58
CA LYS A 680 8.80 5.23 -31.68
C LYS A 680 9.92 5.47 -30.67
N LEU A 681 10.61 4.43 -30.25
CA LEU A 681 11.70 4.50 -29.26
C LEU A 681 13.04 4.92 -29.89
N LYS A 682 13.22 4.70 -31.20
CA LYS A 682 14.46 5.01 -31.94
C LYS A 682 15.02 6.42 -31.71
N PRO A 683 14.21 7.50 -31.62
CA PRO A 683 14.71 8.84 -31.36
C PRO A 683 15.33 9.05 -29.98
N PHE A 684 15.10 8.12 -29.03
CA PHE A 684 15.62 8.18 -27.66
C PHE A 684 16.85 7.28 -27.46
N GLU A 685 17.45 6.74 -28.53
CA GLU A 685 18.72 6.01 -28.41
C GLU A 685 19.82 6.93 -27.84
N SER A 686 20.46 6.47 -26.78
CA SER A 686 21.52 7.18 -26.08
C SER A 686 22.53 6.20 -25.50
N GLU A 687 23.56 6.72 -24.82
CA GLU A 687 24.50 5.85 -24.12
C GLU A 687 23.84 5.07 -22.96
N LYS A 688 22.71 5.53 -22.43
CA LYS A 688 21.94 4.82 -21.38
C LYS A 688 20.80 3.95 -21.92
N PHE A 689 20.40 4.14 -23.18
CA PHE A 689 19.28 3.41 -23.78
C PHE A 689 19.62 2.96 -25.20
N VAL A 690 19.79 1.66 -25.39
CA VAL A 690 20.23 1.07 -26.66
C VAL A 690 19.16 0.12 -27.18
N LEU A 691 18.79 0.28 -28.46
CA LEU A 691 17.92 -0.66 -29.16
C LEU A 691 18.75 -1.49 -30.13
N LEU A 692 18.53 -2.80 -30.13
CA LEU A 692 19.11 -3.74 -31.08
C LEU A 692 17.98 -4.53 -31.76
N GLU A 693 18.08 -4.71 -33.08
CA GLU A 693 17.14 -5.54 -33.82
C GLU A 693 17.88 -6.70 -34.50
N ASN A 694 17.41 -7.93 -34.31
CA ASN A 694 17.89 -9.09 -35.06
C ASN A 694 17.23 -9.15 -36.45
N PRO A 695 17.98 -9.47 -37.51
CA PRO A 695 17.41 -9.58 -38.87
C PRO A 695 16.47 -10.78 -39.03
N GLU A 696 16.66 -11.82 -38.20
CA GLU A 696 15.90 -13.06 -38.15
C GLU A 696 15.65 -13.45 -36.69
N ASN A 697 14.66 -14.30 -36.40
CA ASN A 697 14.42 -14.82 -35.06
C ASN A 697 15.53 -15.82 -34.71
N LYS A 698 16.45 -15.41 -33.83
CA LYS A 698 17.62 -16.20 -33.40
C LYS A 698 17.33 -17.07 -32.18
N GLY A 699 16.21 -16.85 -31.49
CA GLY A 699 15.87 -17.47 -30.23
C GLY A 699 16.55 -16.79 -29.04
N PHE A 700 16.08 -17.12 -27.84
CA PHE A 700 16.50 -16.48 -26.59
C PHE A 700 18.01 -16.49 -26.41
N VAL A 701 18.64 -17.67 -26.47
CA VAL A 701 20.09 -17.87 -26.19
C VAL A 701 20.98 -16.97 -27.04
N LYS A 702 20.76 -16.95 -28.36
CA LYS A 702 21.54 -16.14 -29.30
C LYS A 702 21.29 -14.65 -29.13
N THR A 703 20.07 -14.27 -28.76
CA THR A 703 19.68 -12.87 -28.51
C THR A 703 20.33 -12.34 -27.25
N VAL A 704 20.28 -13.07 -26.13
CA VAL A 704 20.97 -12.66 -24.89
C VAL A 704 22.49 -12.70 -25.05
N ASN A 705 23.04 -13.69 -25.77
CA ASN A 705 24.47 -13.72 -26.12
C ASN A 705 24.91 -12.48 -26.91
N ARG A 706 24.07 -11.98 -27.82
CA ARG A 706 24.34 -10.72 -28.54
C ARG A 706 24.39 -9.54 -27.58
N GLY A 707 23.45 -9.46 -26.63
CA GLY A 707 23.47 -8.43 -25.58
C GLY A 707 24.71 -8.52 -24.69
N MET A 708 25.07 -9.72 -24.22
CA MET A 708 26.24 -9.93 -23.37
C MET A 708 27.56 -9.59 -24.08
N LYS A 709 27.66 -9.87 -25.38
CA LYS A 709 28.81 -9.51 -26.23
C LYS A 709 28.91 -8.01 -26.52
N PHE A 710 27.78 -7.31 -26.49
CA PHE A 710 27.75 -5.85 -26.64
C PHE A 710 28.24 -5.13 -25.37
N SER A 711 28.12 -5.79 -24.21
CA SER A 711 28.52 -5.25 -22.92
C SER A 711 29.97 -5.60 -22.57
N GLU A 712 30.68 -4.63 -22.00
CA GLU A 712 31.98 -4.83 -21.33
C GLU A 712 31.86 -4.77 -19.79
N LYS A 713 30.64 -4.61 -19.26
CA LYS A 713 30.35 -4.38 -17.83
C LYS A 713 29.66 -5.58 -17.19
N ASP A 714 29.35 -5.53 -15.90
CA ASP A 714 28.42 -6.53 -15.34
C ASP A 714 27.09 -6.49 -16.11
N VAL A 715 26.40 -7.63 -16.20
CA VAL A 715 25.16 -7.72 -16.98
C VAL A 715 24.03 -8.26 -16.13
N ILE A 716 22.82 -7.77 -16.38
CA ILE A 716 21.59 -8.37 -15.90
C ILE A 716 20.81 -8.85 -17.12
N LEU A 717 20.52 -10.14 -17.16
CA LEU A 717 19.53 -10.69 -18.10
C LEU A 717 18.16 -10.54 -17.46
N LEU A 718 17.23 -9.86 -18.14
CA LEU A 718 15.89 -9.60 -17.63
C LEU A 718 14.84 -9.96 -18.70
N ASN A 719 13.94 -10.88 -18.38
CA ASN A 719 12.86 -11.23 -19.29
C ASN A 719 11.87 -10.06 -19.50
N SER A 720 11.28 -9.98 -20.68
CA SER A 720 10.34 -8.91 -21.06
C SER A 720 8.97 -8.98 -20.37
N ASP A 721 8.70 -10.01 -19.56
CA ASP A 721 7.46 -10.22 -18.79
C ASP A 721 7.68 -10.10 -17.28
N THR A 722 8.64 -9.24 -16.90
CA THR A 722 8.99 -8.93 -15.53
C THR A 722 8.58 -7.52 -15.14
N ILE A 723 8.40 -7.29 -13.84
CA ILE A 723 8.25 -5.95 -13.25
C ILE A 723 9.30 -5.80 -12.15
N VAL A 724 10.20 -4.84 -12.32
CA VAL A 724 11.26 -4.52 -11.36
C VAL A 724 10.84 -3.38 -10.44
N THR A 725 11.39 -3.36 -9.22
CA THR A 725 11.02 -2.40 -8.17
C THR A 725 12.18 -1.50 -7.78
N GLU A 726 11.96 -0.57 -6.86
CA GLU A 726 12.94 0.43 -6.46
C GLU A 726 14.28 -0.19 -6.03
N GLY A 727 15.37 0.39 -6.55
CA GLY A 727 16.74 0.05 -6.18
C GLY A 727 17.20 -1.37 -6.57
N TRP A 728 16.42 -2.12 -7.35
CA TRP A 728 16.69 -3.53 -7.66
C TRP A 728 18.12 -3.81 -8.17
N THR A 729 18.65 -3.00 -9.09
CA THR A 729 20.01 -3.18 -9.64
C THR A 729 21.10 -2.96 -8.59
N ARG A 730 20.96 -1.94 -7.75
CA ARG A 730 21.88 -1.64 -6.64
C ARG A 730 21.91 -2.79 -5.64
N LYS A 731 20.76 -3.36 -5.30
CA LYS A 731 20.63 -4.49 -4.36
C LYS A 731 21.24 -5.77 -4.94
N LEU A 732 20.95 -6.09 -6.21
CA LEU A 732 21.58 -7.21 -6.92
C LEU A 732 23.10 -7.07 -6.99
N LYS A 733 23.61 -5.87 -7.29
CA LYS A 733 25.05 -5.59 -7.29
C LYS A 733 25.66 -5.73 -5.89
N ARG A 734 25.01 -5.20 -4.85
CA ARG A 734 25.45 -5.38 -3.45
C ARG A 734 25.57 -6.85 -3.09
N CYS A 735 24.56 -7.66 -3.42
CA CYS A 735 24.60 -9.10 -3.23
C CYS A 735 25.76 -9.73 -4.02
N ALA A 736 25.92 -9.39 -5.30
CA ALA A 736 26.99 -9.92 -6.13
C ALA A 736 28.37 -9.63 -5.52
N TYR A 737 28.63 -8.43 -5.05
CA TYR A 737 29.93 -8.03 -4.50
C TYR A 737 30.10 -8.28 -2.99
N SER A 738 29.12 -8.92 -2.33
CA SER A 738 29.25 -9.33 -0.92
C SER A 738 30.28 -10.44 -0.70
N ASP A 739 30.62 -11.20 -1.74
CA ASP A 739 31.68 -12.22 -1.75
C ASP A 739 32.30 -12.28 -3.15
N GLU A 740 33.63 -12.26 -3.22
CA GLU A 740 34.39 -12.34 -4.47
C GLU A 740 34.05 -13.60 -5.27
N LYS A 741 33.70 -14.70 -4.60
CA LYS A 741 33.32 -15.97 -5.24
C LYS A 741 31.92 -15.96 -5.83
N ILE A 742 31.08 -14.95 -5.61
CA ILE A 742 29.76 -14.92 -6.26
C ILE A 742 29.95 -14.61 -7.75
N GLY A 743 29.49 -15.50 -8.63
CA GLY A 743 29.49 -15.30 -10.07
C GLY A 743 28.15 -14.79 -10.60
N THR A 744 27.05 -15.27 -10.01
CA THR A 744 25.70 -14.93 -10.46
C THR A 744 24.74 -14.71 -9.30
N VAL A 745 23.76 -13.83 -9.49
CA VAL A 745 22.72 -13.52 -8.50
C VAL A 745 21.34 -13.56 -9.15
N THR A 746 20.38 -14.18 -8.47
CA THR A 746 18.96 -14.16 -8.85
C THR A 746 18.14 -13.57 -7.69
N PRO A 747 17.21 -12.63 -7.91
CA PRO A 747 16.33 -12.14 -6.86
C PRO A 747 15.21 -13.14 -6.53
N PHE A 748 14.50 -12.90 -5.43
CA PHE A 748 13.20 -13.53 -5.23
C PHE A 748 12.20 -13.12 -6.32
N THR A 749 11.21 -13.97 -6.55
CA THR A 749 10.10 -13.72 -7.47
C THR A 749 8.86 -14.49 -7.04
N ASN A 750 7.71 -14.19 -7.64
CA ASN A 750 6.49 -14.96 -7.46
C ASN A 750 6.49 -16.26 -8.29
N ASN A 751 7.25 -16.30 -9.40
CA ASN A 751 7.27 -17.44 -10.32
C ASN A 751 8.70 -17.75 -10.78
N GLY A 752 9.43 -18.55 -10.00
CA GLY A 752 10.86 -18.81 -10.21
C GLY A 752 11.36 -20.10 -9.60
N THR A 753 10.49 -21.09 -9.38
CA THR A 753 10.82 -22.38 -8.76
C THR A 753 11.53 -22.23 -7.40
N ILE A 754 12.84 -22.51 -7.32
CA ILE A 754 13.64 -22.40 -6.10
C ILE A 754 13.79 -20.96 -5.57
N CYS A 755 13.43 -19.96 -6.37
CA CYS A 755 13.44 -18.54 -6.00
C CYS A 755 12.03 -17.99 -5.73
N SER A 756 11.01 -18.86 -5.58
CA SER A 756 9.61 -18.45 -5.44
C SER A 756 9.22 -18.13 -4.00
N ILE A 757 8.51 -17.01 -3.81
CA ILE A 757 7.93 -16.57 -2.54
C ILE A 757 6.48 -16.10 -2.74
N PRO A 758 5.63 -16.15 -1.70
CA PRO A 758 5.91 -16.67 -0.34
C PRO A 758 6.08 -18.19 -0.26
N ASN A 759 5.47 -18.97 -1.16
CA ASN A 759 5.58 -20.43 -1.15
C ASN A 759 6.72 -20.91 -2.04
N PHE A 760 7.59 -21.72 -1.46
CA PHE A 760 8.76 -22.30 -2.11
C PHE A 760 8.37 -23.28 -3.23
N CYS A 761 9.02 -23.17 -4.40
CA CYS A 761 8.77 -24.03 -5.57
C CYS A 761 7.35 -23.98 -6.14
N GLU A 762 6.59 -22.92 -5.86
CA GLU A 762 5.24 -22.71 -6.38
C GLU A 762 5.13 -21.43 -7.22
N ASN A 763 4.13 -21.38 -8.08
CA ASN A 763 3.72 -20.11 -8.69
C ASN A 763 2.83 -19.38 -7.69
N ASN A 764 3.28 -18.20 -7.28
CA ASN A 764 2.59 -17.40 -6.29
C ASN A 764 1.86 -16.24 -6.96
N GLU A 765 0.72 -15.88 -6.39
CA GLU A 765 0.13 -14.56 -6.59
C GLU A 765 0.77 -13.57 -5.61
N ILE A 766 0.66 -12.27 -5.90
CA ILE A 766 1.03 -11.26 -4.91
C ILE A 766 0.02 -11.35 -3.75
N PRO A 767 0.47 -11.43 -2.48
CA PRO A 767 -0.45 -11.52 -1.35
C PRO A 767 -1.47 -10.37 -1.33
N ALA A 768 -2.70 -10.68 -0.93
CA ALA A 768 -3.80 -9.72 -0.92
C ALA A 768 -3.42 -8.45 -0.14
N GLY A 769 -3.82 -7.28 -0.67
CA GLY A 769 -3.55 -6.00 -0.03
C GLY A 769 -2.13 -5.45 -0.19
N PHE A 770 -1.24 -6.14 -0.94
CA PHE A 770 0.04 -5.61 -1.41
C PHE A 770 -0.01 -5.25 -2.90
N THR A 771 0.63 -4.13 -3.27
CA THR A 771 1.10 -3.90 -4.64
C THR A 771 2.45 -4.61 -4.84
N ILE A 772 2.91 -4.78 -6.09
CA ILE A 772 4.25 -5.36 -6.38
C ILE A 772 5.35 -4.58 -5.65
N GLU A 773 5.28 -3.24 -5.69
CA GLU A 773 6.25 -2.35 -5.04
C GLU A 773 6.20 -2.49 -3.52
N ALA A 774 5.00 -2.48 -2.93
CA ALA A 774 4.83 -2.64 -1.49
C ALA A 774 5.33 -4.02 -1.01
N PHE A 775 5.08 -5.07 -1.79
CA PHE A 775 5.57 -6.41 -1.48
C PHE A 775 7.10 -6.46 -1.55
N ALA A 776 7.72 -5.88 -2.57
CA ALA A 776 9.18 -5.83 -2.67
C ALA A 776 9.82 -5.05 -1.51
N ASN A 777 9.24 -3.93 -1.10
CA ASN A 777 9.69 -3.15 0.05
C ASN A 777 9.54 -3.93 1.35
N PHE A 778 8.42 -4.64 1.53
CA PHE A 778 8.22 -5.53 2.66
C PHE A 778 9.30 -6.62 2.72
N ILE A 779 9.59 -7.29 1.59
CA ILE A 779 10.65 -8.30 1.51
C ILE A 779 12.02 -7.71 1.85
N GLU A 780 12.37 -6.52 1.34
CA GLU A 780 13.62 -5.85 1.70
C GLU A 780 13.74 -5.58 3.21
N GLN A 781 12.65 -5.13 3.85
CA GLN A 781 12.63 -4.79 5.28
C GLN A 781 12.84 -6.01 6.19
N ILE A 782 12.24 -7.15 5.85
CA ILE A 782 12.32 -8.37 6.67
C ILE A 782 13.52 -9.24 6.33
N SER A 783 14.26 -8.89 5.27
CA SER A 783 15.42 -9.63 4.82
C SER A 783 16.58 -9.53 5.82
N LEU A 784 17.24 -10.67 6.05
CA LEU A 784 18.46 -10.73 6.83
C LEU A 784 19.72 -10.57 5.96
N LYS A 785 19.55 -10.39 4.64
CA LYS A 785 20.64 -10.27 3.65
C LYS A 785 21.62 -11.45 3.76
N LYS A 786 21.09 -12.67 3.93
CA LYS A 786 21.88 -13.90 4.08
C LYS A 786 22.56 -14.32 2.78
N TYR A 787 22.02 -13.90 1.62
CA TYR A 787 22.49 -14.26 0.28
C TYR A 787 22.80 -15.75 0.09
N PRO A 788 21.81 -16.64 0.32
CA PRO A 788 22.05 -18.08 0.35
C PRO A 788 22.50 -18.62 -1.02
N GLU A 789 23.44 -19.57 -0.98
CA GLU A 789 23.92 -20.26 -2.18
C GLU A 789 22.82 -21.15 -2.77
N ILE A 790 22.65 -21.07 -4.09
CA ILE A 790 21.68 -21.85 -4.85
C ILE A 790 22.39 -22.70 -5.91
N PRO A 791 21.89 -23.90 -6.25
CA PRO A 791 22.54 -24.80 -7.20
C PRO A 791 22.59 -24.23 -8.62
N THR A 792 21.67 -23.31 -8.95
CA THR A 792 21.59 -22.61 -10.22
C THR A 792 20.90 -21.27 -10.03
N ALA A 793 21.35 -20.24 -10.73
CA ALA A 793 20.56 -19.05 -10.96
C ALA A 793 19.37 -19.37 -11.90
N VAL A 794 18.35 -18.52 -11.87
CA VAL A 794 17.14 -18.64 -12.70
C VAL A 794 17.08 -17.43 -13.64
N GLY A 795 16.93 -17.67 -14.95
CA GLY A 795 17.18 -16.66 -15.99
C GLY A 795 16.07 -15.64 -16.25
N PHE A 796 14.99 -15.59 -15.45
CA PHE A 796 13.99 -14.52 -15.58
C PHE A 796 14.58 -13.15 -15.20
N CYS A 797 15.48 -13.14 -14.22
CA CYS A 797 16.28 -12.01 -13.78
C CYS A 797 17.59 -12.56 -13.20
N MET A 798 18.69 -12.38 -13.93
CA MET A 798 19.98 -12.97 -13.58
C MET A 798 21.09 -11.94 -13.73
N TYR A 799 21.66 -11.52 -12.60
CA TYR A 799 22.88 -10.74 -12.57
C TYR A 799 24.08 -11.65 -12.79
N ILE A 800 25.00 -11.25 -13.66
CA ILE A 800 26.24 -11.97 -13.99
C ILE A 800 27.40 -11.00 -13.89
N LYS A 801 28.36 -11.29 -13.00
CA LYS A 801 29.60 -10.54 -12.93
C LYS A 801 30.39 -10.71 -14.23
N ARG A 802 30.98 -9.62 -14.72
CA ARG A 802 31.82 -9.60 -15.92
C ARG A 802 32.96 -10.60 -15.83
N GLU A 803 33.65 -10.63 -14.69
CA GLU A 803 34.76 -11.57 -14.49
C GLU A 803 34.32 -13.04 -14.58
N ALA A 804 33.15 -13.37 -14.02
CA ALA A 804 32.60 -14.72 -14.09
C ALA A 804 32.17 -15.07 -15.53
N LEU A 805 31.56 -14.12 -16.25
CA LEU A 805 31.20 -14.27 -17.65
C LEU A 805 32.42 -14.49 -18.55
N ASP A 806 33.50 -13.72 -18.35
CA ASP A 806 34.72 -13.83 -19.14
C ASP A 806 35.44 -15.18 -18.92
N LYS A 807 35.40 -15.71 -17.68
CA LYS A 807 36.00 -17.01 -17.34
C LYS A 807 35.14 -18.20 -17.78
N ALA A 808 33.81 -18.10 -17.64
CA ALA A 808 32.89 -19.18 -17.98
C ALA A 808 32.62 -19.23 -19.49
N GLY A 809 32.58 -18.08 -20.16
CA GLY A 809 32.11 -17.90 -21.54
C GLY A 809 30.58 -17.74 -21.61
N TYR A 810 30.06 -17.31 -22.76
CA TYR A 810 28.63 -17.07 -22.98
C TYR A 810 27.76 -18.35 -22.91
N PHE A 811 26.44 -18.21 -23.10
CA PHE A 811 25.55 -19.37 -23.12
C PHE A 811 25.81 -20.27 -24.33
N ASN A 812 25.71 -21.59 -24.14
CA ASN A 812 26.02 -22.59 -25.15
C ASN A 812 24.89 -22.70 -26.20
N GLU A 813 24.98 -21.84 -27.23
CA GLU A 813 24.00 -21.78 -28.31
C GLU A 813 23.96 -23.04 -29.19
N GLU A 814 25.05 -23.82 -29.25
CA GLU A 814 25.10 -25.09 -29.99
C GLU A 814 24.30 -26.18 -29.29
N ALA A 815 24.40 -26.26 -27.96
CA ALA A 815 23.71 -27.29 -27.16
C ALA A 815 22.24 -26.97 -26.92
N PHE A 816 21.88 -25.71 -26.64
CA PHE A 816 20.54 -25.35 -26.13
C PHE A 816 19.66 -24.61 -27.15
N GLY A 817 20.22 -24.15 -28.27
CA GLY A 817 19.45 -23.59 -29.39
C GLY A 817 18.55 -22.41 -29.00
N LYS A 818 17.23 -22.64 -28.91
CA LYS A 818 16.22 -21.60 -28.65
C LYS A 818 15.98 -21.30 -27.17
N GLY A 819 16.55 -22.07 -26.24
CA GLY A 819 16.44 -21.84 -24.78
C GLY A 819 16.11 -23.11 -24.01
N TYR A 820 15.92 -22.97 -22.70
CA TYR A 820 15.83 -24.04 -21.69
C TYR A 820 17.13 -24.83 -21.50
N GLY A 821 17.77 -24.69 -20.33
CA GLY A 821 18.99 -25.41 -19.92
C GLY A 821 20.30 -24.62 -20.07
N GLU A 822 20.31 -23.54 -20.84
CA GLU A 822 21.48 -22.68 -21.10
C GLU A 822 22.01 -21.99 -19.85
N GLU A 823 21.11 -21.49 -19.00
CA GLU A 823 21.45 -20.83 -17.74
C GLU A 823 22.00 -21.84 -16.74
N ASN A 824 21.48 -23.07 -16.75
CA ASN A 824 21.95 -24.14 -15.88
C ASN A 824 23.34 -24.62 -16.29
N ASP A 825 23.58 -24.81 -17.59
CA ASP A 825 24.92 -25.08 -18.12
C ASP A 825 25.91 -23.97 -17.74
N PHE A 826 25.51 -22.71 -17.89
CA PHE A 826 26.33 -21.57 -17.50
C PHE A 826 26.65 -21.59 -16.01
N CYS A 827 25.65 -21.81 -15.14
CA CYS A 827 25.84 -21.93 -13.69
C CYS A 827 26.81 -23.06 -13.33
N MET A 828 26.72 -24.21 -14.00
CA MET A 828 27.64 -25.32 -13.77
C MET A 828 29.07 -24.97 -14.22
N ARG A 829 29.24 -24.23 -15.31
CA ARG A 829 30.55 -23.72 -15.74
C ARG A 829 31.11 -22.70 -14.75
N VAL A 830 30.28 -21.77 -14.26
CA VAL A 830 30.62 -20.79 -13.22
C VAL A 830 31.11 -21.51 -11.95
N ILE A 831 30.39 -22.52 -11.47
CA ILE A 831 30.79 -23.35 -10.32
C ILE A 831 32.13 -24.03 -10.56
N ARG A 832 32.34 -24.65 -11.73
CA ARG A 832 33.62 -25.30 -12.08
C ARG A 832 34.80 -24.32 -12.21
N LYS A 833 34.54 -23.01 -12.31
CA LYS A 833 35.56 -21.95 -12.28
C LYS A 833 35.81 -21.40 -10.87
N GLY A 834 35.18 -21.99 -9.85
CA GLY A 834 35.37 -21.64 -8.43
C GLY A 834 34.43 -20.55 -7.92
N TYR A 835 33.42 -20.18 -8.71
CA TYR A 835 32.38 -19.24 -8.29
C TYR A 835 31.16 -19.96 -7.71
N LYS A 836 30.23 -19.20 -7.12
CA LYS A 836 28.95 -19.68 -6.61
C LYS A 836 27.79 -18.86 -7.20
N ASN A 837 26.62 -19.46 -7.25
CA ASN A 837 25.37 -18.80 -7.60
C ASN A 837 24.62 -18.52 -6.29
N VAL A 838 24.04 -17.33 -6.13
CA VAL A 838 23.33 -16.97 -4.90
C VAL A 838 21.96 -16.36 -5.19
N LEU A 839 21.09 -16.43 -4.19
CA LEU A 839 19.80 -15.77 -4.16
C LEU A 839 19.94 -14.43 -3.43
N CYS A 840 19.41 -13.35 -4.01
CA CYS A 840 19.31 -12.04 -3.37
C CYS A 840 18.05 -11.99 -2.50
N ASP A 841 18.18 -12.28 -1.21
CA ASP A 841 17.03 -12.43 -0.30
C ASP A 841 16.41 -11.10 0.15
N ASP A 842 16.90 -9.96 -0.34
CA ASP A 842 16.42 -8.59 -0.06
C ASP A 842 15.87 -7.88 -1.32
N THR A 843 15.72 -8.62 -2.43
CA THR A 843 15.23 -8.08 -3.70
C THR A 843 14.16 -8.99 -4.27
N PHE A 844 13.05 -8.38 -4.69
CA PHE A 844 11.95 -9.07 -5.34
C PHE A 844 11.73 -8.50 -6.75
N VAL A 845 11.54 -9.37 -7.73
CA VAL A 845 11.17 -9.02 -9.10
C VAL A 845 9.98 -9.87 -9.50
N PHE A 846 8.87 -9.24 -9.87
CA PHE A 846 7.69 -9.97 -10.32
C PHE A 846 7.93 -10.56 -11.71
N HIS A 847 7.44 -11.78 -11.94
CA HIS A 847 7.56 -12.51 -13.18
C HIS A 847 6.23 -13.20 -13.51
N LYS A 848 5.67 -12.89 -14.67
CA LYS A 848 4.38 -13.45 -15.11
C LYS A 848 4.49 -14.93 -15.46
N GLY A 849 5.46 -15.31 -16.29
CA GLY A 849 5.79 -16.71 -16.59
C GLY A 849 4.74 -17.48 -17.43
N GLU A 850 3.77 -16.79 -18.03
CA GLU A 850 2.63 -17.38 -18.76
C GLU A 850 2.95 -17.98 -20.14
N ALA A 851 4.18 -17.86 -20.64
CA ALA A 851 4.54 -18.36 -21.97
C ALA A 851 4.66 -19.90 -22.08
N SER A 852 4.07 -20.71 -21.18
CA SER A 852 4.56 -22.07 -20.88
C SER A 852 3.75 -23.29 -21.33
N PHE A 853 2.60 -23.16 -21.98
CA PHE A 853 1.73 -24.31 -22.29
C PHE A 853 1.63 -24.73 -23.77
N SER A 854 2.67 -24.53 -24.59
CA SER A 854 2.70 -25.14 -25.94
C SER A 854 3.38 -26.51 -25.92
N ALA A 855 2.80 -27.50 -26.60
CA ALA A 855 3.36 -28.86 -26.70
C ALA A 855 4.81 -28.86 -27.22
N SER A 856 5.12 -27.98 -28.17
CA SER A 856 6.48 -27.78 -28.70
C SER A 856 7.48 -27.28 -27.67
N LYS A 857 7.05 -26.50 -26.67
CA LYS A 857 7.91 -26.00 -25.59
C LYS A 857 8.22 -27.11 -24.58
N ALA A 858 7.24 -27.93 -24.22
CA ALA A 858 7.46 -29.07 -23.34
C ALA A 858 8.46 -30.09 -23.92
N GLU A 859 8.38 -30.36 -25.22
CA GLU A 859 9.35 -31.21 -25.93
C GLU A 859 10.76 -30.61 -25.93
N LEU A 860 10.88 -29.29 -26.14
CA LEU A 860 12.17 -28.60 -26.11
C LEU A 860 12.79 -28.63 -24.71
N ILE A 861 12.00 -28.37 -23.66
CA ILE A 861 12.45 -28.47 -22.26
C ILE A 861 12.97 -29.88 -21.99
N LYS A 862 12.19 -30.92 -22.33
CA LYS A 862 12.60 -32.31 -22.09
C LYS A 862 13.91 -32.64 -22.80
N LYS A 863 14.02 -32.32 -24.09
CA LYS A 863 15.23 -32.57 -24.89
C LYS A 863 16.46 -31.90 -24.29
N ASN A 864 16.32 -30.64 -23.87
CA ASN A 864 17.44 -29.87 -23.36
C ASN A 864 17.81 -30.26 -21.92
N LEU A 865 16.85 -30.67 -21.09
CA LEU A 865 17.13 -31.28 -19.79
C LEU A 865 17.87 -32.62 -19.92
N ASP A 866 17.53 -33.45 -20.91
CA ASP A 866 18.27 -34.68 -21.22
C ASP A 866 19.72 -34.37 -21.64
N THR A 867 19.92 -33.29 -22.40
CA THR A 867 21.25 -32.83 -22.82
C THR A 867 22.06 -32.34 -21.62
N LEU A 868 21.45 -31.51 -20.77
CA LEU A 868 22.05 -31.00 -19.54
C LEU A 868 22.44 -32.15 -18.59
N SER A 869 21.56 -33.13 -18.40
CA SER A 869 21.81 -34.29 -17.52
C SER A 869 22.97 -35.15 -18.00
N LYS A 870 23.19 -35.25 -19.32
CA LYS A 870 24.36 -35.94 -19.89
C LYS A 870 25.66 -35.16 -19.69
N MET A 871 25.61 -33.83 -19.79
CA MET A 871 26.77 -32.96 -19.60
C MET A 871 27.18 -32.82 -18.12
N TYR A 872 26.19 -32.80 -17.23
CA TYR A 872 26.34 -32.58 -15.80
C TYR A 872 25.52 -33.60 -15.00
N PRO A 873 26.02 -34.85 -14.85
CA PRO A 873 25.30 -35.89 -14.11
C PRO A 873 24.94 -35.51 -12.67
N ASP A 874 25.73 -34.63 -12.05
CA ASP A 874 25.54 -34.19 -10.66
C ASP A 874 24.53 -33.04 -10.51
N TYR A 875 24.09 -32.41 -11.60
CA TYR A 875 23.21 -31.23 -11.55
C TYR A 875 21.82 -31.54 -10.99
N ILE A 876 21.14 -32.54 -11.54
CA ILE A 876 19.80 -32.94 -11.07
C ILE A 876 19.85 -33.38 -9.60
N PRO A 877 20.80 -34.25 -9.16
CA PRO A 877 20.99 -34.56 -7.74
C PRO A 877 21.19 -33.32 -6.86
N ALA A 878 21.96 -32.32 -7.31
CA ALA A 878 22.20 -31.10 -6.54
C ALA A 878 20.92 -30.26 -6.36
N VAL A 879 20.13 -30.09 -7.43
CA VAL A 879 18.84 -29.38 -7.37
C VAL A 879 17.83 -30.13 -6.50
N SER A 880 17.71 -31.45 -6.68
CA SER A 880 16.82 -32.28 -5.84
C SER A 880 17.23 -32.24 -4.37
N LYS A 881 18.53 -32.27 -4.06
CA LYS A 881 19.02 -32.12 -2.70
C LYS A 881 18.63 -30.76 -2.12
N PHE A 882 18.84 -29.68 -2.87
CA PHE A 882 18.48 -28.33 -2.45
C PHE A 882 16.99 -28.21 -2.12
N ILE A 883 16.11 -28.67 -3.02
CA ILE A 883 14.66 -28.66 -2.83
C ILE A 883 14.27 -29.47 -1.60
N ASN A 884 14.78 -30.70 -1.46
CA ASN A 884 14.43 -31.58 -0.35
C ASN A 884 14.94 -31.07 1.00
N SER A 885 16.12 -30.44 1.05
CA SER A 885 16.64 -29.86 2.29
C SER A 885 16.02 -28.50 2.63
N ASN A 886 15.43 -27.81 1.64
CA ASN A 886 14.91 -26.44 1.73
C ASN A 886 15.75 -25.53 2.64
N PRO A 887 17.00 -25.18 2.24
CA PRO A 887 17.86 -24.33 3.06
C PRO A 887 17.31 -22.91 3.22
N LEU A 888 16.28 -22.55 2.45
CA LEU A 888 15.57 -21.28 2.52
C LEU A 888 14.38 -21.32 3.50
N LYS A 889 14.15 -22.45 4.19
CA LYS A 889 12.98 -22.66 5.04
C LYS A 889 12.79 -21.54 6.06
N GLU A 890 13.84 -21.15 6.78
CA GLU A 890 13.76 -20.05 7.76
C GLU A 890 13.36 -18.72 7.13
N ILE A 891 13.84 -18.44 5.91
CA ILE A 891 13.50 -17.21 5.19
C ILE A 891 12.02 -17.24 4.76
N HIS A 892 11.56 -18.36 4.21
CA HIS A 892 10.16 -18.55 3.82
C HIS A 892 9.20 -18.49 5.01
N GLU A 893 9.54 -19.14 6.13
CA GLU A 893 8.74 -19.11 7.35
C GLU A 893 8.66 -17.69 7.92
N ASN A 894 9.78 -16.95 7.92
CA ASN A 894 9.77 -15.54 8.33
C ASN A 894 8.87 -14.68 7.42
N ILE A 895 8.95 -14.84 6.10
CA ILE A 895 8.09 -14.13 5.15
C ILE A 895 6.61 -14.45 5.42
N GLN A 896 6.26 -15.73 5.54
CA GLN A 896 4.88 -16.16 5.77
C GLN A 896 4.32 -15.65 7.10
N LEU A 897 5.09 -15.77 8.20
CA LEU A 897 4.69 -15.26 9.52
C LEU A 897 4.45 -13.75 9.47
N ARG A 898 5.34 -12.99 8.82
CA ARG A 898 5.25 -11.53 8.73
C ARG A 898 4.05 -11.09 7.89
N ILE A 899 3.73 -11.80 6.79
CA ILE A 899 2.53 -11.55 5.98
C ILE A 899 1.27 -11.75 6.84
N GLN A 900 1.20 -12.83 7.62
CA GLN A 900 0.04 -13.09 8.49
C GLN A 900 -0.15 -12.00 9.55
N THR A 901 0.93 -11.51 10.15
CA THR A 901 0.84 -10.41 11.13
C THR A 901 0.41 -9.09 10.51
N TRP A 902 0.82 -8.82 9.26
CA TRP A 902 0.42 -7.62 8.51
C TRP A 902 -1.10 -7.59 8.26
N ASP A 903 -1.69 -8.72 7.86
CA ASP A 903 -3.13 -8.84 7.65
C ASP A 903 -3.96 -8.62 8.93
N ILE A 904 -3.44 -9.04 10.09
CA ILE A 904 -4.10 -8.86 11.38
C ILE A 904 -4.09 -7.38 11.80
N GLN A 905 -3.00 -6.65 11.52
CA GLN A 905 -2.89 -5.22 11.82
C GLN A 905 -3.79 -4.35 10.95
N LYS A 906 -4.07 -4.76 9.70
CA LYS A 906 -5.01 -4.06 8.81
C LYS A 906 -6.48 -4.30 9.15
N LYS A 907 -6.81 -5.41 9.83
CA LYS A 907 -8.18 -5.79 10.22
C LYS A 907 -8.60 -5.29 11.60
N LYS A 908 -7.65 -4.81 12.41
CA LYS A 908 -7.91 -4.06 13.64
C LYS A 908 -7.94 -2.57 13.31
#